data_AF-E3MBL7-F1
#
_entry.id   AF-E3MBL7-F1
#
_cell.length_a   1.000
_cell.length_b   1.000
_cell.length_c   1.000
_cell.angle_alpha   90.00
_cell.angle_beta   90.00
_cell.angle_gamma   90.00
#
_symmetry.space_group_name_H-M   'P 1'
#
loop_
_entity.id
_entity.type
_entity.pdbx_description
1 polymer ?
#
loop_
_entity_poly.entity_id
_entity_poly.type
_entity_poly.pdbx_seq_one_letter_code
_entity_poly.pdbx_strand_id
1 'polypeptide(L)'
;MVVCTGNKLLEECHQWVQLFLKDFGPDDIFFDAEFEYSDGSLKWDEYGTILHYNFIKNNDACPLSIYKDSWPFHADQGQIGDCWLMATLMSIAQRRNLLEKIIPPNDFSLKHGIFLVRLFFNGEWQIVVVDGHFPCSESGCILFARVFYTELWPCLIEKGVAKMLGGYHMLHGGPMISAFQYLTGASCLQINLNKDTNSEMLWRKLQEFQSLGYLVTASTISKFDNGKATQNGLLKHHAYSLLDTCVHNDHRLVLIGCPNYTSWNGKWSELPPYNEEITKQWTDWKKWMVKKRFSWMDIDDLCRWFVKLTIKSQYRSAEGDECELSPGFYFVIYTVVSMLYPIEYSWVFRRYSIFIRRSLTLCFSPTPMDHITYDSVTFKNKVASHQSLLKMVEKFAKPMTEIRKGLFAQEYWRDNFLTLMFQNHTDKPIDINVIVRTESKNVESYGMMTERLWNRYISKSKDPYVGYITIPPRSKCIFGNVWVIPGPIQLKNEVEESEISYMYWIRILDEEIESGRAKLMRYKKVHGAYEACHQWVQLFLKDFGPDDIFFDAEFEYSNGSLKWDKHGTIQHYNELIAYRSTLNIYSDPWPFHAWQGPLGDCWLIAPLMTIARKRDLLEQIIPQNDFSLKHGLFLVRLFFNGEWNIVVVDGHFPLHTSGGYEFARVVCSTELWPCLIEKAVAKMLGGYHNLMGGPLFSSFQYLTGASCLKINLNNETSLDMLWEKLHELLSLGYLISISTLHKFKNGGATQNGLGRCHSYSLLDTCVHEGHRLVLIGGTNILKWNGKWSELPPYNDEVTEKWSEKRKKIVNDRFSWMEIDDLYESFDRMIVCKYREGWHELRTGKGIFQLGQNGQPEKILRIHIKKQCKLIIEVVDQLDPKLWEYVYKVVGVINIHKATSDNQIGDLIVSSTVGLYWAAFRTQYRSVESDEFEIEPGVYFVIYNVMSSLCPLEYSWVIRSPTPLDHISYDCVTFEYDMASHQSLLTMVEQLGQQPMTEIREGLFAQEYARDNFLTLMLENHTDKPIDVCVIARTNIERVQSLGIFPEQHWKLITNPIDLYKTIPPRSKCIFGNIWTIPGPIELKNEVMESEISCKHWIRILEEEIENGRAMRYEKVPGVYKAIPIR
;
A
#
# COMPACT_ATOMS: atom_id res chain seq x y z
N MET A 1 -23.61 17.19 -12.26
CA MET A 1 -23.01 18.32 -11.52
C MET A 1 -21.81 18.91 -12.28
N VAL A 2 -21.63 20.23 -12.31
CA VAL A 2 -20.44 20.87 -12.90
C VAL A 2 -19.41 21.07 -11.79
N VAL A 3 -18.43 20.17 -11.68
CA VAL A 3 -17.14 20.56 -11.10
C VAL A 3 -16.53 21.51 -12.12
N CYS A 4 -16.80 22.81 -11.98
CA CYS A 4 -16.11 23.79 -12.81
C CYS A 4 -14.61 23.63 -12.47
N THR A 5 -13.74 23.59 -13.49
CA THR A 5 -12.27 23.64 -13.38
C THR A 5 -11.74 24.78 -14.29
N GLY A 6 -10.68 25.51 -13.89
CA GLY A 6 -10.09 26.60 -14.70
C GLY A 6 -10.14 28.04 -14.14
N ASN A 7 -9.68 29.02 -14.92
CA ASN A 7 -9.44 30.41 -14.47
C ASN A 7 -10.70 31.30 -14.38
N LYS A 8 -11.79 30.94 -15.07
CA LYS A 8 -13.11 31.64 -15.03
C LYS A 8 -14.16 30.88 -14.23
N LEU A 9 -13.70 29.96 -13.38
CA LEU A 9 -14.47 29.02 -12.57
C LEU A 9 -15.77 29.58 -12.02
N LEU A 10 -15.66 30.72 -11.35
CA LEU A 10 -16.73 31.31 -10.57
C LEU A 10 -17.75 32.01 -11.46
N GLU A 11 -17.31 32.67 -12.54
CA GLU A 11 -18.19 33.33 -13.49
C GLU A 11 -19.02 32.32 -14.28
N GLU A 12 -18.39 31.23 -14.72
CA GLU A 12 -19.08 30.15 -15.45
C GLU A 12 -20.06 29.42 -14.55
N CYS A 13 -19.64 29.02 -13.35
CA CYS A 13 -20.54 28.39 -12.37
C CYS A 13 -21.71 29.34 -12.00
N HIS A 14 -21.47 30.65 -11.84
CA HIS A 14 -22.56 31.62 -11.63
C HIS A 14 -23.54 31.66 -12.81
N GLN A 15 -23.07 31.64 -14.05
CA GLN A 15 -23.95 31.61 -15.23
C GLN A 15 -24.78 30.33 -15.31
N TRP A 16 -24.18 29.18 -15.00
CA TRP A 16 -24.89 27.90 -14.91
C TRP A 16 -25.97 27.92 -13.84
N VAL A 17 -25.66 28.42 -12.65
CA VAL A 17 -26.64 28.57 -11.57
C VAL A 17 -27.77 29.52 -12.00
N GLN A 18 -27.47 30.65 -12.65
CA GLN A 18 -28.48 31.57 -13.15
C GLN A 18 -29.38 30.95 -14.24
N LEU A 19 -28.84 30.08 -15.09
CA LEU A 19 -29.64 29.31 -16.06
C LEU A 19 -30.53 28.28 -15.37
N PHE A 20 -29.98 27.55 -14.40
CA PHE A 20 -30.71 26.58 -13.60
C PHE A 20 -31.85 27.21 -12.80
N LEU A 21 -31.63 28.42 -12.27
CA LEU A 21 -32.63 29.19 -11.54
C LEU A 21 -33.76 29.74 -12.42
N LYS A 22 -33.68 29.68 -13.76
CA LYS A 22 -34.81 30.07 -14.64
C LYS A 22 -36.02 29.15 -14.48
N ASP A 23 -35.77 27.90 -14.12
CA ASP A 23 -36.80 26.89 -13.92
C ASP A 23 -37.28 26.83 -12.45
N PHE A 24 -36.75 27.70 -11.57
CA PHE A 24 -37.15 27.81 -10.16
C PHE A 24 -38.31 28.79 -9.99
N GLY A 25 -39.38 28.32 -9.34
CA GLY A 25 -40.42 29.15 -8.77
C GLY A 25 -39.94 30.01 -7.59
N PRO A 26 -40.75 30.98 -7.13
CA PRO A 26 -40.39 31.88 -6.03
C PRO A 26 -40.16 31.17 -4.68
N ASP A 27 -40.70 29.96 -4.53
CA ASP A 27 -40.59 29.13 -3.32
C ASP A 27 -39.67 27.90 -3.49
N ASP A 28 -39.05 27.74 -4.67
CA ASP A 28 -38.23 26.55 -5.00
C ASP A 28 -36.82 26.63 -4.40
N ILE A 29 -36.33 25.46 -3.98
CA ILE A 29 -35.09 25.32 -3.22
C ILE A 29 -34.27 24.17 -3.77
N PHE A 30 -32.97 24.39 -3.81
CA PHE A 30 -32.03 23.42 -4.30
C PHE A 30 -31.85 22.27 -3.32
N PHE A 31 -31.87 21.07 -3.88
CA PHE A 31 -31.55 19.82 -3.21
C PHE A 31 -30.39 19.16 -3.94
N ASP A 32 -29.36 18.77 -3.18
CA ASP A 32 -28.13 18.20 -3.70
C ASP A 32 -28.24 16.67 -3.83
N ALA A 33 -28.81 16.21 -4.94
CA ALA A 33 -29.10 14.79 -5.19
C ALA A 33 -27.85 13.88 -5.24
N GLU A 34 -26.64 14.41 -5.51
CA GLU A 34 -25.42 13.56 -5.54
C GLU A 34 -24.75 13.43 -4.16
N PHE A 35 -25.27 14.13 -3.14
CA PHE A 35 -24.86 13.96 -1.75
C PHE A 35 -26.10 13.62 -0.90
N GLU A 36 -26.78 12.55 -1.32
CA GLU A 36 -28.03 12.04 -0.74
C GLU A 36 -27.83 11.23 0.54
N TYR A 37 -28.95 11.05 1.25
CA TYR A 37 -29.10 10.17 2.40
C TYR A 37 -28.89 8.70 1.97
N SER A 38 -28.01 7.97 2.65
CA SER A 38 -28.12 6.50 2.69
C SER A 38 -29.15 6.13 3.76
N ASP A 39 -29.93 5.10 3.47
CA ASP A 39 -31.05 4.52 4.21
C ASP A 39 -30.77 3.98 5.64
N GLY A 40 -29.73 4.42 6.33
CA GLY A 40 -29.37 3.85 7.63
C GLY A 40 -28.37 2.69 7.56
N SER A 41 -27.63 2.54 6.46
CA SER A 41 -26.68 1.44 6.21
C SER A 41 -25.20 1.73 6.52
N LEU A 42 -24.85 2.94 6.97
CA LEU A 42 -23.48 3.35 7.34
C LEU A 42 -23.39 3.61 8.85
N LYS A 43 -22.60 2.84 9.62
CA LYS A 43 -22.35 2.92 11.09
C LYS A 43 -22.47 4.27 11.86
N TRP A 44 -22.36 5.43 11.22
CA TRP A 44 -22.58 6.73 11.87
C TRP A 44 -24.04 7.21 11.80
N ASP A 45 -24.90 6.55 11.02
CA ASP A 45 -26.34 6.80 10.86
C ASP A 45 -27.24 6.01 11.84
N GLU A 46 -26.63 5.24 12.74
CA GLU A 46 -27.29 4.54 13.86
C GLU A 46 -28.11 5.49 14.77
N TYR A 47 -27.93 6.81 14.60
CA TYR A 47 -28.60 7.89 15.34
C TYR A 47 -29.74 8.58 14.58
N GLY A 48 -30.14 8.08 13.41
CA GLY A 48 -31.32 8.57 12.67
C GLY A 48 -31.17 10.00 12.14
N THR A 49 -30.66 10.17 10.92
CA THR A 49 -30.63 11.49 10.27
C THR A 49 -32.05 11.91 9.90
N ILE A 50 -32.65 12.83 10.66
CA ILE A 50 -33.93 13.45 10.30
C ILE A 50 -33.67 14.77 9.59
N LEU A 51 -34.11 14.88 8.32
CA LEU A 51 -34.09 16.11 7.54
C LEU A 51 -35.17 17.08 8.06
N HIS A 52 -34.83 17.92 9.03
CA HIS A 52 -35.68 19.05 9.42
C HIS A 52 -35.24 20.32 8.69
N TYR A 53 -35.76 20.50 7.48
CA TYR A 53 -35.64 21.72 6.66
C TYR A 53 -36.18 23.01 7.34
N ASN A 54 -37.04 22.88 8.37
CA ASN A 54 -37.75 24.01 8.98
C ASN A 54 -36.86 25.07 9.67
N PHE A 55 -35.57 24.81 9.89
CA PHE A 55 -34.69 25.76 10.60
C PHE A 55 -33.97 26.77 9.68
N ILE A 56 -34.04 26.61 8.34
CA ILE A 56 -33.26 27.43 7.39
C ILE A 56 -34.15 28.14 6.35
N LYS A 57 -35.45 28.32 6.61
CA LYS A 57 -36.16 29.45 5.99
C LYS A 57 -35.78 30.70 6.75
N ASN A 58 -35.24 31.69 6.04
CA ASN A 58 -34.98 33.02 6.54
C ASN A 58 -36.28 33.56 7.19
N ASN A 59 -36.36 33.52 8.53
CA ASN A 59 -37.53 33.99 9.26
C ASN A 59 -37.26 35.45 9.63
N ASP A 60 -38.22 36.35 9.38
CA ASP A 60 -38.04 37.81 9.56
C ASP A 60 -37.57 38.20 10.99
N ALA A 61 -37.78 37.31 11.97
CA ALA A 61 -37.34 37.47 13.35
C ALA A 61 -35.83 37.27 13.59
N CYS A 62 -35.11 36.50 12.76
CA CYS A 62 -33.66 36.24 12.88
C CYS A 62 -33.06 35.90 11.50
N PRO A 63 -32.62 36.90 10.73
CA PRO A 63 -32.19 36.66 9.36
C PRO A 63 -30.86 35.89 9.29
N LEU A 64 -30.83 34.85 8.47
CA LEU A 64 -29.62 34.06 8.22
C LEU A 64 -28.60 34.85 7.41
N SER A 65 -27.33 34.52 7.65
CA SER A 65 -26.17 35.09 7.00
C SER A 65 -25.16 33.99 6.69
N ILE A 66 -24.39 34.18 5.63
CA ILE A 66 -23.28 33.28 5.33
C ILE A 66 -22.10 33.63 6.26
N TYR A 67 -21.72 34.91 6.33
CA TYR A 67 -20.73 35.47 7.26
C TYR A 67 -20.98 36.98 7.49
N LYS A 68 -21.75 37.38 8.51
CA LYS A 68 -21.96 38.78 8.90
C LYS A 68 -20.65 39.33 9.44
N ASP A 69 -20.02 38.53 10.30
CA ASP A 69 -18.66 38.73 10.75
C ASP A 69 -17.83 37.43 10.66
N SER A 70 -16.51 37.54 10.77
CA SER A 70 -15.58 36.42 10.65
C SER A 70 -14.89 36.12 11.97
N TRP A 71 -15.58 36.26 13.12
CA TRP A 71 -14.93 36.00 14.40
C TRP A 71 -14.52 34.52 14.55
N PRO A 72 -13.33 34.22 15.09
CA PRO A 72 -12.85 32.84 15.27
C PRO A 72 -13.79 31.95 16.10
N PHE A 73 -14.57 32.52 17.02
CA PHE A 73 -15.47 31.74 17.86
C PHE A 73 -16.64 31.11 17.10
N HIS A 74 -16.92 31.54 15.86
CA HIS A 74 -17.93 30.92 15.00
C HIS A 74 -17.57 29.50 14.55
N ALA A 75 -16.28 29.18 14.43
CA ALA A 75 -15.84 27.81 14.15
C ALA A 75 -15.92 26.99 15.43
N ASP A 76 -17.04 26.28 15.63
CA ASP A 76 -17.32 25.48 16.81
C ASP A 76 -17.53 24.01 16.45
N GLN A 77 -16.72 23.16 17.08
CA GLN A 77 -16.70 21.74 16.80
C GLN A 77 -17.95 21.04 17.35
N GLY A 78 -18.53 20.16 16.53
CA GLY A 78 -19.68 19.33 16.89
C GLY A 78 -19.30 17.98 17.48
N GLN A 79 -20.10 16.97 17.13
CA GLN A 79 -19.94 15.60 17.62
C GLN A 79 -18.94 14.75 16.82
N ILE A 80 -18.13 15.37 15.94
CA ILE A 80 -17.13 14.69 15.12
C ILE A 80 -15.71 15.14 15.46
N GLY A 81 -14.72 14.25 15.29
CA GLY A 81 -13.31 14.47 15.62
C GLY A 81 -12.53 15.29 14.59
N ASP A 82 -13.06 16.43 14.13
CA ASP A 82 -12.53 17.25 13.05
C ASP A 82 -11.79 18.52 13.54
N CYS A 83 -11.30 18.52 14.79
CA CYS A 83 -10.61 19.64 15.41
C CYS A 83 -9.47 20.26 14.57
N TRP A 84 -8.82 19.47 13.72
CA TRP A 84 -7.78 19.90 12.78
C TRP A 84 -8.30 20.88 11.73
N LEU A 85 -9.54 20.70 11.27
CA LEU A 85 -10.24 21.60 10.35
C LEU A 85 -10.73 22.83 11.13
N MET A 86 -11.43 22.63 12.24
CA MET A 86 -12.00 23.73 13.03
C MET A 86 -10.94 24.71 13.58
N ALA A 87 -9.82 24.22 14.12
CA ALA A 87 -8.72 25.08 14.56
C ALA A 87 -8.12 25.90 13.40
N THR A 88 -8.09 25.33 12.20
CA THR A 88 -7.63 26.02 10.99
C THR A 88 -8.65 27.08 10.54
N LEU A 89 -9.95 26.79 10.63
CA LEU A 89 -11.01 27.76 10.37
C LEU A 89 -10.96 28.94 11.35
N MET A 90 -10.70 28.69 12.64
CA MET A 90 -10.48 29.76 13.64
C MET A 90 -9.33 30.70 13.22
N SER A 91 -8.23 30.13 12.71
CA SER A 91 -7.11 30.91 12.16
C SER A 91 -7.49 31.70 10.91
N ILE A 92 -8.21 31.09 9.96
CA ILE A 92 -8.65 31.73 8.71
C ILE A 92 -9.64 32.87 8.97
N ALA A 93 -10.45 32.78 10.03
CA ALA A 93 -11.40 33.81 10.43
C ALA A 93 -10.75 35.18 10.65
N GLN A 94 -9.45 35.23 11.03
CA GLN A 94 -8.65 36.45 11.13
C GLN A 94 -8.42 37.18 9.78
N ARG A 95 -8.79 36.54 8.67
CA ARG A 95 -8.60 37.00 7.30
C ARG A 95 -9.90 36.84 6.51
N ARG A 96 -10.82 37.80 6.70
CA ARG A 96 -12.13 37.83 6.02
C ARG A 96 -12.03 37.67 4.50
N ASN A 97 -11.03 38.32 3.88
CA ASN A 97 -10.75 38.21 2.45
C ASN A 97 -10.38 36.79 1.97
N LEU A 98 -9.82 35.95 2.84
CA LEU A 98 -9.56 34.55 2.55
C LEU A 98 -10.85 33.72 2.69
N LEU A 99 -11.66 34.00 3.70
CA LEU A 99 -12.97 33.36 3.88
C LEU A 99 -13.91 33.64 2.69
N GLU A 100 -13.96 34.88 2.21
CA GLU A 100 -14.75 35.30 1.04
C GLU A 100 -14.26 34.66 -0.27
N LYS A 101 -13.00 34.18 -0.33
CA LYS A 101 -12.52 33.38 -1.46
C LYS A 101 -12.98 31.93 -1.38
N ILE A 102 -13.14 31.39 -0.18
CA ILE A 102 -13.60 30.02 0.06
C ILE A 102 -15.11 29.93 -0.13
N ILE A 103 -15.88 30.91 0.36
CA ILE A 103 -17.33 31.02 0.10
C ILE A 103 -17.61 32.39 -0.54
N PRO A 104 -17.63 32.46 -1.88
CA PRO A 104 -17.88 33.71 -2.59
C PRO A 104 -19.27 34.29 -2.31
N PRO A 105 -19.38 35.61 -2.06
CA PRO A 105 -20.67 36.26 -1.85
C PRO A 105 -21.49 36.27 -3.15
N ASN A 106 -22.80 36.07 -3.03
CA ASN A 106 -23.74 36.11 -4.14
C ASN A 106 -25.18 36.41 -3.63
N ASP A 107 -26.10 36.67 -4.56
CA ASP A 107 -27.49 37.06 -4.29
C ASP A 107 -28.50 35.89 -4.29
N PHE A 108 -28.10 34.73 -4.78
CA PHE A 108 -28.99 33.56 -4.92
C PHE A 108 -28.88 32.56 -3.76
N SER A 109 -27.73 32.48 -3.05
CA SER A 109 -27.45 31.41 -2.08
C SER A 109 -28.47 31.36 -0.96
N LEU A 110 -28.74 32.49 -0.31
CA LEU A 110 -29.72 32.56 0.78
C LEU A 110 -31.17 32.50 0.29
N LYS A 111 -31.41 32.81 -0.99
CA LYS A 111 -32.75 32.81 -1.60
C LYS A 111 -33.18 31.40 -2.04
N HIS A 112 -32.26 30.64 -2.62
CA HIS A 112 -32.53 29.36 -3.28
C HIS A 112 -31.84 28.16 -2.61
N GLY A 113 -31.05 28.38 -1.56
CA GLY A 113 -30.37 27.31 -0.82
C GLY A 113 -29.16 26.68 -1.54
N ILE A 114 -28.63 27.34 -2.59
CA ILE A 114 -27.47 26.88 -3.38
C ILE A 114 -26.21 27.56 -2.86
N PHE A 115 -25.29 26.82 -2.24
CA PHE A 115 -24.03 27.39 -1.74
C PHE A 115 -22.83 26.90 -2.54
N LEU A 116 -21.93 27.84 -2.87
CA LEU A 116 -20.70 27.56 -3.62
C LEU A 116 -19.50 27.58 -2.67
N VAL A 117 -18.85 26.42 -2.50
CA VAL A 117 -17.66 26.28 -1.64
C VAL A 117 -16.45 25.99 -2.52
N ARG A 118 -15.50 26.91 -2.55
CA ARG A 118 -14.26 26.80 -3.33
C ARG A 118 -13.18 26.09 -2.52
N LEU A 119 -12.76 24.92 -2.99
CA LEU A 119 -11.75 24.07 -2.35
C LEU A 119 -10.61 23.73 -3.32
N PHE A 120 -9.44 23.40 -2.78
CA PHE A 120 -8.28 23.00 -3.55
C PHE A 120 -8.03 21.49 -3.39
N PHE A 121 -8.37 20.72 -4.41
CA PHE A 121 -8.24 19.26 -4.45
C PHE A 121 -7.55 18.82 -5.74
N ASN A 122 -6.73 17.77 -5.66
CA ASN A 122 -6.01 17.20 -6.80
C ASN A 122 -5.14 18.19 -7.59
N GLY A 123 -4.64 19.24 -6.93
CA GLY A 123 -3.78 20.26 -7.55
C GLY A 123 -4.52 21.41 -8.24
N GLU A 124 -5.85 21.45 -8.16
CA GLU A 124 -6.66 22.46 -8.84
C GLU A 124 -7.75 23.04 -7.92
N TRP A 125 -8.21 24.25 -8.23
CA TRP A 125 -9.36 24.87 -7.56
C TRP A 125 -10.66 24.33 -8.14
N GLN A 126 -11.56 23.91 -7.25
CA GLN A 126 -12.86 23.34 -7.59
C GLN A 126 -13.97 24.07 -6.83
N ILE A 127 -15.11 24.31 -7.47
CA ILE A 127 -16.32 24.81 -6.80
C ILE A 127 -17.21 23.61 -6.49
N VAL A 128 -17.42 23.39 -5.21
CA VAL A 128 -18.31 22.36 -4.68
C VAL A 128 -19.65 23.03 -4.37
N VAL A 129 -20.67 22.63 -5.11
CA VAL A 129 -22.05 23.06 -4.85
C VAL A 129 -22.60 22.20 -3.71
N VAL A 130 -23.12 22.84 -2.67
CA VAL A 130 -23.78 22.18 -1.53
C VAL A 130 -25.12 22.85 -1.24
N ASP A 131 -26.08 22.07 -0.79
CA ASP A 131 -27.36 22.60 -0.29
C ASP A 131 -27.32 22.92 1.22
N GLY A 132 -28.40 23.51 1.72
CA GLY A 132 -28.59 23.84 3.14
C GLY A 132 -28.98 22.67 4.06
N HIS A 133 -29.01 21.42 3.60
CA HIS A 133 -29.42 20.29 4.46
C HIS A 133 -28.27 19.82 5.35
N PHE A 134 -28.36 20.02 6.67
CA PHE A 134 -27.33 19.59 7.61
C PHE A 134 -27.82 18.41 8.48
N PRO A 135 -26.92 17.51 8.91
CA PRO A 135 -27.25 16.45 9.87
C PRO A 135 -27.71 17.03 11.22
N CYS A 136 -28.87 16.60 11.69
CA CYS A 136 -29.50 17.07 12.93
C CYS A 136 -29.92 15.91 13.85
N SER A 137 -29.99 16.18 15.15
CA SER A 137 -30.61 15.28 16.14
C SER A 137 -32.13 15.17 15.94
N GLU A 138 -32.77 14.20 16.60
CA GLU A 138 -34.23 14.09 16.65
C GLU A 138 -34.93 15.37 17.15
N SER A 139 -34.24 16.16 17.98
CA SER A 139 -34.72 17.46 18.46
C SER A 139 -34.50 18.63 17.50
N GLY A 140 -33.94 18.38 16.31
CA GLY A 140 -33.68 19.39 15.27
C GLY A 140 -32.38 20.19 15.46
N CYS A 141 -31.45 19.75 16.31
CA CYS A 141 -30.17 20.44 16.53
C CYS A 141 -29.08 19.91 15.60
N ILE A 142 -28.34 20.79 14.91
CA ILE A 142 -27.21 20.41 14.04
C ILE A 142 -26.13 19.66 14.85
N LEU A 143 -25.66 18.53 14.32
CA LEU A 143 -24.77 17.59 15.02
C LEU A 143 -23.27 17.94 14.90
N PHE A 144 -22.83 18.42 13.74
CA PHE A 144 -21.42 18.69 13.43
C PHE A 144 -21.07 20.16 13.67
N ALA A 145 -20.36 20.85 12.77
CA ALA A 145 -20.09 22.27 12.92
C ALA A 145 -21.35 23.01 13.35
N ARG A 146 -21.31 23.67 14.51
CA ARG A 146 -22.54 24.22 15.10
C ARG A 146 -22.85 25.58 14.48
N VAL A 147 -24.09 25.74 14.01
CA VAL A 147 -24.61 27.06 13.62
C VAL A 147 -25.06 27.80 14.86
N PHE A 148 -24.40 28.91 15.18
CA PHE A 148 -24.89 29.84 16.19
C PHE A 148 -25.72 30.94 15.56
N TYR A 149 -27.03 30.89 15.82
CA TYR A 149 -28.05 31.86 15.40
C TYR A 149 -28.18 32.05 13.88
N THR A 150 -27.18 32.66 13.23
CA THR A 150 -27.31 33.18 11.86
C THR A 150 -26.09 32.96 10.96
N GLU A 151 -25.00 32.29 11.37
CA GLU A 151 -23.77 32.21 10.55
C GLU A 151 -23.50 30.79 10.02
N LEU A 152 -23.56 30.62 8.70
CA LEU A 152 -23.52 29.29 8.05
C LEU A 152 -22.13 28.86 7.57
N TRP A 153 -21.16 29.78 7.47
CA TRP A 153 -19.87 29.50 6.83
C TRP A 153 -19.11 28.27 7.37
N PRO A 154 -19.05 27.97 8.69
CA PRO A 154 -18.27 26.83 9.17
C PRO A 154 -18.88 25.51 8.68
N CYS A 155 -20.21 25.40 8.75
CA CYS A 155 -20.97 24.22 8.36
C CYS A 155 -20.94 23.98 6.84
N LEU A 156 -20.98 25.06 6.06
CA LEU A 156 -20.86 24.98 4.61
C LEU A 156 -19.48 24.48 4.18
N ILE A 157 -18.40 25.00 4.80
CA ILE A 157 -17.05 24.52 4.53
C ILE A 157 -16.88 23.07 4.97
N GLU A 158 -17.32 22.72 6.18
CA GLU A 158 -17.27 21.35 6.70
C GLU A 158 -17.99 20.37 5.76
N LYS A 159 -19.19 20.73 5.29
CA LYS A 159 -19.95 19.94 4.32
C LYS A 159 -19.27 19.83 2.96
N GLY A 160 -18.70 20.92 2.44
CA GLY A 160 -17.97 20.91 1.18
C GLY A 160 -16.75 19.98 1.23
N VAL A 161 -16.00 20.02 2.34
CA VAL A 161 -14.85 19.12 2.56
C VAL A 161 -15.33 17.67 2.72
N ALA A 162 -16.41 17.43 3.48
CA ALA A 162 -17.01 16.11 3.63
C ALA A 162 -17.43 15.51 2.28
N LYS A 163 -18.13 16.29 1.44
CA LYS A 163 -18.57 15.88 0.10
C LYS A 163 -17.39 15.48 -0.79
N MET A 164 -16.30 16.26 -0.77
CA MET A 164 -15.08 15.93 -1.54
C MET A 164 -14.35 14.69 -1.03
N LEU A 165 -14.47 14.35 0.26
CA LEU A 165 -13.83 13.18 0.86
C LEU A 165 -14.72 11.93 0.86
N GLY A 166 -15.99 12.03 0.47
CA GLY A 166 -16.93 10.90 0.42
C GLY A 166 -17.81 10.74 1.66
N GLY A 167 -17.87 11.74 2.56
CA GLY A 167 -18.80 11.80 3.69
C GLY A 167 -18.22 12.42 4.96
N TYR A 168 -19.09 12.78 5.91
CA TYR A 168 -18.67 13.40 7.19
C TYR A 168 -17.74 12.51 8.00
N HIS A 169 -17.94 11.18 8.00
CA HIS A 169 -17.10 10.22 8.73
C HIS A 169 -15.60 10.29 8.36
N MET A 170 -15.26 10.79 7.16
CA MET A 170 -13.89 10.97 6.70
C MET A 170 -13.16 12.15 7.35
N LEU A 171 -13.86 13.00 8.09
CA LEU A 171 -13.28 14.15 8.80
C LEU A 171 -12.65 13.77 10.15
N HIS A 172 -12.90 12.56 10.66
CA HIS A 172 -12.40 12.13 11.96
C HIS A 172 -10.89 11.87 11.95
N GLY A 173 -10.10 12.75 12.60
CA GLY A 173 -8.67 12.52 12.86
C GLY A 173 -7.69 12.94 11.75
N GLY A 174 -7.89 14.07 11.09
CA GLY A 174 -7.00 14.59 10.04
C GLY A 174 -5.82 15.47 10.53
N PRO A 175 -4.82 15.75 9.67
CA PRO A 175 -3.70 16.62 9.99
C PRO A 175 -3.95 18.09 9.59
N MET A 176 -3.52 19.06 10.43
CA MET A 176 -3.75 20.50 10.19
C MET A 176 -3.17 21.02 8.86
N ILE A 177 -2.09 20.43 8.34
CA ILE A 177 -1.52 20.80 7.04
C ILE A 177 -2.50 20.55 5.88
N SER A 178 -3.29 19.49 5.94
CA SER A 178 -4.30 19.20 4.92
C SER A 178 -5.40 20.25 4.92
N ALA A 179 -5.79 20.78 6.09
CA ALA A 179 -6.83 21.82 6.17
C ALA A 179 -6.34 23.11 5.51
N PHE A 180 -5.12 23.55 5.80
CA PHE A 180 -4.54 24.71 5.12
C PHE A 180 -4.42 24.48 3.61
N GLN A 181 -4.07 23.27 3.17
CA GLN A 181 -3.96 22.95 1.76
C GLN A 181 -5.32 23.00 1.05
N TYR A 182 -6.36 22.36 1.59
CA TYR A 182 -7.70 22.35 0.98
C TYR A 182 -8.34 23.74 0.91
N LEU A 183 -8.05 24.60 1.89
CA LEU A 183 -8.66 25.93 2.00
C LEU A 183 -7.85 27.03 1.33
N THR A 184 -6.55 26.84 1.10
CA THR A 184 -5.66 27.91 0.60
C THR A 184 -4.80 27.53 -0.59
N GLY A 185 -4.65 26.24 -0.90
CA GLY A 185 -3.76 25.72 -1.95
C GLY A 185 -2.26 25.91 -1.67
N ALA A 186 -1.88 26.45 -0.51
CA ALA A 186 -0.50 26.81 -0.19
C ALA A 186 0.19 25.78 0.71
N SER A 187 1.52 25.66 0.57
CA SER A 187 2.38 24.86 1.45
C SER A 187 2.52 25.49 2.84
N CYS A 188 2.81 24.67 3.86
CA CYS A 188 2.97 25.11 5.25
C CYS A 188 4.37 24.78 5.81
N LEU A 189 4.83 25.60 6.77
CA LEU A 189 6.01 25.35 7.60
C LEU A 189 5.61 24.64 8.89
N GLN A 190 6.48 23.77 9.42
CA GLN A 190 6.28 23.13 10.73
C GLN A 190 7.49 23.37 11.66
N ILE A 191 7.23 23.75 12.91
CA ILE A 191 8.23 23.94 13.97
C ILE A 191 7.94 22.95 15.09
N ASN A 192 8.95 22.20 15.54
CA ASN A 192 8.81 21.26 16.65
C ASN A 192 9.16 21.95 17.98
N LEU A 193 8.33 21.71 18.99
CA LEU A 193 8.50 22.24 20.34
C LEU A 193 8.85 21.12 21.32
N ASN A 194 9.71 21.45 22.29
CA ASN A 194 10.03 20.61 23.43
C ASN A 194 10.49 21.48 24.62
N LYS A 195 10.76 20.84 25.77
CA LYS A 195 11.20 21.52 27.00
C LYS A 195 12.52 22.31 26.88
N ASP A 196 13.35 22.00 25.89
CA ASP A 196 14.66 22.62 25.66
C ASP A 196 14.59 23.67 24.52
N THR A 197 13.38 23.99 24.01
CA THR A 197 13.18 25.04 23.01
C THR A 197 13.54 26.41 23.57
N ASN A 198 14.38 27.16 22.84
CA ASN A 198 14.72 28.54 23.16
C ASN A 198 13.47 29.44 23.01
N SER A 199 12.87 29.83 24.14
CA SER A 199 11.65 30.63 24.17
C SER A 199 11.84 32.07 23.69
N GLU A 200 13.05 32.64 23.81
CA GLU A 200 13.37 33.97 23.25
C GLU A 200 13.40 33.96 21.73
N MET A 201 14.01 32.95 21.12
CA MET A 201 14.01 32.86 19.67
C MET A 201 12.61 32.52 19.12
N LEU A 202 11.85 31.68 19.84
CA LEU A 202 10.46 31.40 19.47
C LEU A 202 9.61 32.67 19.53
N TRP A 203 9.79 33.49 20.57
CA TRP A 203 9.09 34.76 20.71
C TRP A 203 9.31 35.67 19.51
N ARG A 204 10.58 35.89 19.13
CA ARG A 204 10.94 36.72 17.97
C ARG A 204 10.31 36.21 16.68
N LYS A 205 10.27 34.89 16.47
CA LYS A 205 9.64 34.27 15.30
C LYS A 205 8.12 34.44 15.30
N LEU A 206 7.46 34.29 16.45
CA LEU A 206 6.02 34.52 16.53
C LEU A 206 5.66 35.99 16.26
N GLN A 207 6.45 36.94 16.76
CA GLN A 207 6.30 38.37 16.45
C GLN A 207 6.49 38.64 14.94
N GLU A 208 7.49 38.03 14.32
CA GLU A 208 7.71 38.10 12.88
C GLU A 208 6.50 37.56 12.11
N PHE A 209 6.03 36.36 12.44
CA PHE A 209 4.86 35.75 11.81
C PHE A 209 3.61 36.60 11.94
N GLN A 210 3.39 37.20 13.10
CA GLN A 210 2.28 38.12 13.32
C GLN A 210 2.41 39.39 12.46
N SER A 211 3.62 39.98 12.38
CA SER A 211 3.86 41.17 11.55
C SER A 211 3.65 40.92 10.05
N LEU A 212 3.96 39.70 9.60
CA LEU A 212 3.74 39.25 8.22
C LEU A 212 2.32 38.70 8.00
N GLY A 213 1.51 38.69 9.06
CA GLY A 213 0.14 38.25 9.06
C GLY A 213 -0.06 36.76 8.77
N TYR A 214 0.90 35.91 9.11
CA TYR A 214 0.85 34.46 8.92
C TYR A 214 -0.19 33.81 9.84
N LEU A 215 -0.69 32.64 9.43
CA LEU A 215 -1.67 31.88 10.22
C LEU A 215 -0.95 30.73 10.94
N VAL A 216 -1.26 30.52 12.22
CA VAL A 216 -0.53 29.57 13.07
C VAL A 216 -1.49 28.69 13.86
N THR A 217 -1.26 27.37 13.82
CA THR A 217 -1.95 26.38 14.65
C THR A 217 -0.95 25.55 15.44
N ALA A 218 -1.40 24.94 16.53
CA ALA A 218 -0.57 24.11 17.42
C ALA A 218 -1.27 22.83 17.86
N SER A 219 -0.49 21.81 18.24
CA SER A 219 -1.00 20.53 18.74
C SER A 219 -0.38 20.10 20.07
N THR A 220 -1.18 19.48 20.94
CA THR A 220 -0.78 19.00 22.29
C THR A 220 -0.18 17.58 22.30
N ILE A 221 0.50 17.21 23.39
CA ILE A 221 1.26 15.93 23.60
C ILE A 221 0.34 14.69 23.72
N SER A 222 0.82 13.51 23.28
CA SER A 222 0.07 12.24 23.25
C SER A 222 0.39 11.16 24.31
N LYS A 223 1.62 10.97 24.82
CA LYS A 223 2.01 9.68 25.45
C LYS A 223 2.73 9.70 26.82
N PHE A 224 3.05 10.86 27.38
CA PHE A 224 3.82 10.94 28.65
C PHE A 224 3.19 11.84 29.72
N ASP A 225 1.97 12.31 29.51
CA ASP A 225 1.29 13.15 30.49
C ASP A 225 0.35 12.33 31.38
N ASN A 226 0.68 12.23 32.67
CA ASN A 226 -0.11 11.60 33.75
C ASN A 226 -1.46 12.32 34.04
N GLY A 227 -2.01 13.06 33.07
CA GLY A 227 -3.26 13.82 33.21
C GLY A 227 -3.08 15.27 33.67
N LYS A 228 -1.86 15.81 33.69
CA LYS A 228 -1.60 17.18 34.17
C LYS A 228 -2.05 18.25 33.16
N ALA A 229 -1.98 17.99 31.86
CA ALA A 229 -2.49 18.92 30.84
C ALA A 229 -4.02 19.08 30.96
N THR A 230 -4.74 17.97 31.22
CA THR A 230 -6.18 17.99 31.44
C THR A 230 -6.56 18.72 32.75
N GLN A 231 -5.73 18.61 33.79
CA GLN A 231 -5.91 19.37 35.04
C GLN A 231 -5.80 20.89 34.81
N ASN A 232 -5.01 21.33 33.83
CA ASN A 232 -4.86 22.74 33.45
C ASN A 232 -5.84 23.18 32.34
N GLY A 233 -6.84 22.35 31.99
CA GLY A 233 -7.90 22.71 31.03
C GLY A 233 -7.56 22.47 29.54
N LEU A 234 -6.41 21.84 29.23
CA LEU A 234 -6.02 21.48 27.86
C LEU A 234 -6.47 20.06 27.48
N LEU A 235 -6.94 19.89 26.25
CA LEU A 235 -7.29 18.60 25.67
C LEU A 235 -6.04 17.89 25.13
N LYS A 236 -5.98 16.57 25.36
CA LYS A 236 -4.94 15.69 24.80
C LYS A 236 -5.26 15.40 23.34
N HIS A 237 -4.23 15.23 22.50
CA HIS A 237 -4.40 14.91 21.07
C HIS A 237 -5.29 15.91 20.31
N HIS A 238 -5.20 17.20 20.65
CA HIS A 238 -6.11 18.20 20.12
C HIS A 238 -5.37 19.35 19.40
N ALA A 239 -6.05 19.95 18.42
CA ALA A 239 -5.56 21.09 17.66
C ALA A 239 -6.08 22.40 18.28
N TYR A 240 -5.21 23.40 18.32
CA TYR A 240 -5.49 24.74 18.83
C TYR A 240 -5.05 25.79 17.80
N SER A 241 -5.72 26.94 17.79
CA SER A 241 -5.31 28.09 16.99
C SER A 241 -4.45 29.04 17.83
N LEU A 242 -3.36 29.57 17.27
CA LEU A 242 -2.59 30.67 17.85
C LEU A 242 -3.03 31.96 17.14
N LEU A 243 -3.63 32.87 17.90
CA LEU A 243 -4.38 34.00 17.35
C LEU A 243 -3.65 35.32 17.52
N ASP A 244 -2.94 35.52 18.63
CA ASP A 244 -2.30 36.80 18.96
C ASP A 244 -1.10 36.61 19.91
N THR A 245 -0.24 37.63 20.01
CA THR A 245 0.86 37.70 20.96
C THR A 245 0.91 39.09 21.64
N CYS A 246 1.22 39.14 22.94
CA CYS A 246 1.43 40.41 23.64
C CYS A 246 2.46 40.31 24.76
N VAL A 247 3.03 41.46 25.16
CA VAL A 247 3.87 41.56 26.37
C VAL A 247 3.03 42.20 27.48
N HIS A 248 2.88 41.52 28.61
CA HIS A 248 2.11 42.01 29.76
C HIS A 248 2.89 41.80 31.05
N ASN A 249 3.18 42.88 31.79
CA ASN A 249 4.00 42.86 33.02
C ASN A 249 5.32 42.10 32.84
N ASP A 250 6.06 42.39 31.76
CA ASP A 250 7.31 41.72 31.37
C ASP A 250 7.18 40.22 31.01
N HIS A 251 5.96 39.67 30.95
CA HIS A 251 5.69 38.31 30.47
C HIS A 251 5.30 38.30 28.99
N ARG A 252 5.79 37.29 28.26
CA ARG A 252 5.55 37.07 26.82
C ARG A 252 4.38 36.10 26.66
N LEU A 253 3.22 36.62 26.25
CA LEU A 253 1.97 35.87 26.21
C LEU A 253 1.51 35.57 24.79
N VAL A 254 0.90 34.40 24.62
CA VAL A 254 0.26 33.95 23.37
C VAL A 254 -1.22 33.66 23.61
N LEU A 255 -2.09 34.10 22.70
CA LEU A 255 -3.52 33.84 22.75
C LEU A 255 -3.84 32.54 22.01
N ILE A 256 -4.35 31.56 22.75
CA ILE A 256 -4.75 30.25 22.21
C ILE A 256 -6.27 30.13 22.13
N GLY A 257 -6.77 29.50 21.06
CA GLY A 257 -8.18 29.21 20.83
C GLY A 257 -8.45 27.70 20.69
N CYS A 258 -9.41 27.19 21.45
CA CYS A 258 -9.88 25.81 21.41
C CYS A 258 -11.13 25.68 20.52
N PRO A 259 -11.20 24.72 19.58
CA PRO A 259 -12.41 24.39 18.83
C PRO A 259 -13.59 23.90 19.69
N ASN A 260 -13.32 23.35 20.88
CA ASN A 260 -14.29 22.84 21.85
C ASN A 260 -14.43 23.78 23.06
N TYR A 261 -15.43 23.54 23.94
CA TYR A 261 -15.66 24.30 25.18
C TYR A 261 -14.64 23.99 26.29
N THR A 262 -13.36 24.26 26.02
CA THR A 262 -12.28 24.16 27.00
C THR A 262 -11.35 25.35 26.87
N SER A 263 -10.84 25.82 28.01
CA SER A 263 -9.93 26.95 28.12
C SER A 263 -8.76 26.56 29.01
N TRP A 264 -7.63 27.22 28.81
CA TRP A 264 -6.50 27.11 29.73
C TRP A 264 -6.88 27.70 31.09
N ASN A 265 -6.58 26.98 32.17
CA ASN A 265 -6.90 27.37 33.55
C ASN A 265 -5.63 27.69 34.38
N GLY A 266 -4.47 27.81 33.72
CA GLY A 266 -3.22 28.17 34.39
C GLY A 266 -3.00 29.68 34.43
N LYS A 267 -1.76 30.11 34.65
CA LYS A 267 -1.42 31.54 34.72
C LYS A 267 -1.90 32.28 33.47
N TRP A 268 -2.42 33.49 33.67
CA TRP A 268 -2.93 34.40 32.64
C TRP A 268 -4.28 34.02 32.00
N SER A 269 -4.95 32.95 32.46
CA SER A 269 -6.28 32.55 31.96
C SER A 269 -7.38 33.59 32.18
N GLU A 270 -7.28 34.39 33.24
CA GLU A 270 -8.27 35.43 33.59
C GLU A 270 -8.10 36.73 32.80
N LEU A 271 -7.01 36.89 32.04
CA LEU A 271 -6.79 38.07 31.22
C LEU A 271 -7.77 38.04 30.02
N PRO A 272 -8.54 39.12 29.76
CA PRO A 272 -9.54 39.11 28.70
C PRO A 272 -8.89 38.98 27.31
N PRO A 273 -9.37 38.08 26.43
CA PRO A 273 -8.85 37.94 25.06
C PRO A 273 -9.06 39.16 24.16
N TYR A 274 -10.10 39.96 24.42
CA TYR A 274 -10.45 41.15 23.65
C TYR A 274 -10.76 42.30 24.60
N ASN A 275 -10.55 43.54 24.14
CA ASN A 275 -10.78 44.74 24.95
C ASN A 275 -12.27 45.03 25.20
N GLU A 276 -12.55 45.90 26.17
CA GLU A 276 -13.92 46.26 26.55
C GLU A 276 -14.68 46.98 25.42
N GLU A 277 -13.99 47.74 24.57
CA GLU A 277 -14.61 48.46 23.46
C GLU A 277 -15.19 47.52 22.40
N ILE A 278 -14.48 46.45 22.05
CA ILE A 278 -14.93 45.40 21.12
C ILE A 278 -16.07 44.61 21.75
N THR A 279 -15.91 44.21 23.01
CA THR A 279 -16.88 43.35 23.70
C THR A 279 -18.16 44.07 24.15
N LYS A 280 -18.15 45.41 24.23
CA LYS A 280 -19.34 46.22 24.58
C LYS A 280 -20.51 46.01 23.61
N GLN A 281 -20.20 45.75 22.34
CA GLN A 281 -21.20 45.51 21.29
C GLN A 281 -21.64 44.03 21.21
N TRP A 282 -21.03 43.16 22.02
CA TRP A 282 -21.32 41.73 22.02
C TRP A 282 -22.44 41.40 22.99
N THR A 283 -23.29 40.46 22.57
CA THR A 283 -24.28 39.80 23.41
C THR A 283 -23.60 39.00 24.52
N ASP A 284 -24.33 38.70 25.59
CA ASP A 284 -23.80 37.93 26.73
C ASP A 284 -23.33 36.53 26.29
N TRP A 285 -23.98 35.93 25.30
CA TRP A 285 -23.56 34.63 24.76
C TRP A 285 -22.22 34.70 24.02
N LYS A 286 -21.96 35.77 23.23
CA LYS A 286 -20.66 35.96 22.54
C LYS A 286 -19.53 36.11 23.56
N LYS A 287 -19.77 36.88 24.62
CA LYS A 287 -18.84 37.02 25.76
C LYS A 287 -18.61 35.68 26.47
N TRP A 288 -19.66 34.90 26.69
CA TRP A 288 -19.58 33.57 27.30
C TRP A 288 -18.76 32.59 26.45
N MET A 289 -18.99 32.54 25.13
CA MET A 289 -18.25 31.65 24.22
C MET A 289 -16.75 31.96 24.22
N VAL A 290 -16.41 33.25 24.14
CA VAL A 290 -15.00 33.66 24.18
C VAL A 290 -14.35 33.24 25.51
N LYS A 291 -15.03 33.48 26.64
CA LYS A 291 -14.53 33.07 27.96
C LYS A 291 -14.29 31.56 28.08
N LYS A 292 -15.05 30.73 27.37
CA LYS A 292 -14.96 29.26 27.46
C LYS A 292 -13.92 28.62 26.54
N ARG A 293 -13.40 29.36 25.56
CA ARG A 293 -12.62 28.78 24.45
C ARG A 293 -11.30 29.50 24.16
N PHE A 294 -11.07 30.68 24.73
CA PHE A 294 -9.92 31.53 24.43
C PHE A 294 -9.23 31.94 25.72
N SER A 295 -7.89 31.87 25.74
CA SER A 295 -7.11 32.21 26.93
C SER A 295 -5.68 32.62 26.56
N TRP A 296 -5.11 33.53 27.35
CA TRP A 296 -3.69 33.85 27.29
C TRP A 296 -2.85 32.82 28.04
N MET A 297 -1.67 32.51 27.51
CA MET A 297 -0.70 31.56 28.06
C MET A 297 0.72 32.12 27.93
N ASP A 298 1.60 31.80 28.87
CA ASP A 298 3.02 32.17 28.79
C ASP A 298 3.74 31.33 27.70
N ILE A 299 4.67 31.93 26.96
CA ILE A 299 5.44 31.23 25.93
C ILE A 299 6.23 30.02 26.45
N ASP A 300 6.67 30.05 27.72
CA ASP A 300 7.36 28.92 28.32
C ASP A 300 6.39 27.75 28.56
N ASP A 301 5.13 28.04 28.92
CA ASP A 301 4.05 27.05 29.02
C ASP A 301 3.69 26.49 27.62
N LEU A 302 3.71 27.33 26.58
CA LEU A 302 3.52 26.87 25.20
C LEU A 302 4.59 25.82 24.82
N CYS A 303 5.87 26.08 25.10
CA CYS A 303 6.97 25.14 24.83
C CYS A 303 6.84 23.84 25.63
N ARG A 304 6.24 23.91 26.82
CA ARG A 304 6.05 22.77 27.71
C ARG A 304 4.91 21.85 27.30
N TRP A 305 3.78 22.41 26.86
CA TRP A 305 2.53 21.65 26.67
C TRP A 305 2.23 21.30 25.20
N PHE A 306 2.84 22.01 24.25
CA PHE A 306 2.65 21.79 22.81
C PHE A 306 3.88 21.12 22.19
N VAL A 307 3.65 20.30 21.16
CA VAL A 307 4.73 19.56 20.46
C VAL A 307 5.09 20.14 19.10
N LYS A 308 4.18 20.88 18.49
CA LYS A 308 4.31 21.30 17.10
C LYS A 308 3.49 22.54 16.81
N LEU A 309 4.07 23.46 16.03
CA LEU A 309 3.40 24.57 15.37
C LEU A 309 3.33 24.30 13.87
N THR A 310 2.19 24.60 13.24
CA THR A 310 2.01 24.61 11.77
C THR A 310 1.70 26.03 11.33
N ILE A 311 2.49 26.55 10.39
CA ILE A 311 2.47 27.95 9.96
C ILE A 311 2.18 28.03 8.48
N LYS A 312 1.19 28.83 8.11
CA LYS A 312 0.88 29.17 6.73
C LYS A 312 1.37 30.60 6.45
N SER A 313 2.35 30.73 5.54
CA SER A 313 2.84 32.03 5.10
C SER A 313 1.81 32.76 4.23
N GLN A 314 1.73 34.08 4.36
CA GLN A 314 1.17 34.91 3.30
C GLN A 314 2.16 34.87 2.14
N TYR A 315 1.74 34.42 0.96
CA TYR A 315 2.58 34.48 -0.24
C TYR A 315 2.96 35.96 -0.49
N ARG A 316 4.18 36.36 -0.12
CA ARG A 316 5.05 37.14 -1.00
C ARG A 316 5.82 36.09 -1.80
N SER A 317 5.82 36.19 -3.12
CA SER A 317 6.85 35.51 -3.92
C SER A 317 8.19 35.75 -3.25
N ALA A 318 9.01 34.71 -3.13
CA ALA A 318 10.38 34.84 -2.66
C ALA A 318 11.12 35.78 -3.63
N GLU A 319 11.17 37.07 -3.28
CA GLU A 319 11.97 38.10 -3.94
C GLU A 319 13.15 38.47 -3.02
N GLY A 320 14.33 38.51 -3.64
CA GLY A 320 15.62 38.92 -3.08
C GLY A 320 16.58 37.73 -2.93
N ASP A 321 17.50 37.41 -3.84
CA ASP A 321 18.27 38.30 -4.73
C ASP A 321 17.63 38.62 -6.09
N GLU A 322 17.57 39.91 -6.42
CA GLU A 322 17.17 40.40 -7.76
C GLU A 322 18.29 40.15 -8.79
N CYS A 323 17.92 39.67 -9.99
CA CYS A 323 18.77 39.73 -11.18
C CYS A 323 17.96 40.31 -12.33
N GLU A 324 18.32 41.51 -12.78
CA GLU A 324 17.81 42.08 -14.01
C GLU A 324 18.27 41.24 -15.22
N LEU A 325 17.32 40.62 -15.92
CA LEU A 325 17.59 39.93 -17.19
C LEU A 325 17.21 40.84 -18.36
N SER A 326 18.15 41.03 -19.28
CA SER A 326 17.95 41.75 -20.54
C SER A 326 16.92 41.06 -21.47
N PRO A 327 16.31 41.72 -22.46
CA PRO A 327 15.40 41.03 -23.40
C PRO A 327 16.12 39.92 -24.19
N GLY A 328 15.59 38.69 -24.20
CA GLY A 328 16.21 37.55 -24.87
C GLY A 328 15.39 36.24 -24.79
N PHE A 329 15.78 35.22 -25.56
CA PHE A 329 15.20 33.88 -25.46
C PHE A 329 15.78 33.16 -24.24
N TYR A 330 14.93 32.85 -23.26
CA TYR A 330 15.33 32.15 -22.04
C TYR A 330 14.71 30.76 -21.98
N PHE A 331 15.55 29.76 -21.75
CA PHE A 331 15.11 28.40 -21.45
C PHE A 331 15.08 28.23 -19.94
N VAL A 332 13.90 28.13 -19.35
CA VAL A 332 13.75 27.75 -17.94
C VAL A 332 13.78 26.23 -17.85
N ILE A 333 14.92 25.67 -17.43
CA ILE A 333 15.07 24.22 -17.23
C ILE A 333 14.66 23.90 -15.78
N TYR A 334 13.41 23.49 -15.58
CA TYR A 334 12.95 22.97 -14.29
C TYR A 334 13.50 21.56 -14.09
N THR A 335 14.44 21.40 -13.16
CA THR A 335 15.00 20.08 -12.84
C THR A 335 14.25 19.53 -11.63
N VAL A 336 13.29 18.62 -11.86
CA VAL A 336 12.62 17.90 -10.78
C VAL A 336 13.59 16.89 -10.19
N VAL A 337 13.93 17.07 -8.92
CA VAL A 337 14.66 16.10 -8.13
C VAL A 337 13.64 15.16 -7.50
N SER A 338 13.39 14.01 -8.12
CA SER A 338 12.39 13.06 -7.64
C SER A 338 12.86 12.31 -6.39
N MET A 339 12.07 12.35 -5.32
CA MET A 339 12.11 11.33 -4.27
C MET A 339 11.51 10.02 -4.82
N LEU A 340 12.28 8.93 -4.73
CA LEU A 340 11.82 7.53 -4.83
C LEU A 340 11.06 7.13 -6.12
N TYR A 341 11.75 7.11 -7.26
CA TYR A 341 11.36 6.30 -8.45
C TYR A 341 12.62 5.82 -9.18
N PRO A 342 12.61 4.65 -9.86
CA PRO A 342 13.61 4.33 -10.88
C PRO A 342 13.45 5.28 -12.08
N ILE A 343 14.59 5.77 -12.59
CA ILE A 343 14.73 6.85 -13.59
C ILE A 343 14.29 6.47 -15.04
N GLU A 344 13.58 5.35 -15.24
CA GLU A 344 13.20 4.91 -16.61
C GLU A 344 12.04 5.69 -17.25
N TYR A 345 11.33 6.56 -16.51
CA TYR A 345 10.19 7.35 -17.00
C TYR A 345 10.49 8.84 -17.27
N SER A 346 11.75 9.26 -17.37
CA SER A 346 12.11 10.67 -17.61
C SER A 346 11.60 11.25 -18.96
N TRP A 347 11.11 10.40 -19.87
CA TRP A 347 10.52 10.80 -21.15
C TRP A 347 9.03 11.18 -21.06
N VAL A 348 8.36 10.89 -19.93
CA VAL A 348 6.89 10.97 -19.78
C VAL A 348 6.42 12.25 -19.09
N PHE A 349 7.33 13.13 -18.63
CA PHE A 349 6.93 14.39 -18.00
C PHE A 349 6.68 15.51 -19.02
N ARG A 350 5.52 16.16 -18.94
CA ARG A 350 5.20 17.40 -19.69
C ARG A 350 6.19 18.51 -19.34
N ARG A 351 6.63 19.26 -20.34
CA ARG A 351 7.61 20.36 -20.23
C ARG A 351 6.98 21.66 -20.64
N TYR A 352 7.39 22.75 -19.98
CA TYR A 352 6.87 24.09 -20.20
C TYR A 352 8.00 25.01 -20.69
N SER A 353 7.78 25.69 -21.81
CA SER A 353 8.63 26.77 -22.31
C SER A 353 8.01 28.10 -21.86
N ILE A 354 8.74 28.99 -21.18
CA ILE A 354 8.22 30.30 -20.77
C ILE A 354 8.79 31.37 -21.70
N PHE A 355 7.92 32.05 -22.45
CA PHE A 355 8.28 33.18 -23.30
C PHE A 355 8.15 34.50 -22.54
N ILE A 356 9.26 35.20 -22.31
CA ILE A 356 9.25 36.56 -21.72
C ILE A 356 9.58 37.56 -22.83
N ARG A 357 8.59 38.32 -23.30
CA ARG A 357 8.73 39.19 -24.50
C ARG A 357 9.21 40.62 -24.24
N ARG A 358 9.34 41.09 -22.99
CA ARG A 358 9.91 42.41 -22.63
C ARG A 358 10.51 42.39 -21.22
N SER A 359 11.49 43.27 -20.95
CA SER A 359 12.09 43.43 -19.61
C SER A 359 11.01 43.80 -18.60
N LEU A 360 10.66 42.86 -17.74
CA LEU A 360 9.72 43.01 -16.65
C LEU A 360 10.28 42.23 -15.47
N THR A 361 10.38 42.88 -14.33
CA THR A 361 10.60 42.27 -13.02
C THR A 361 9.59 41.14 -12.84
N LEU A 362 10.07 39.92 -12.56
CA LEU A 362 9.25 38.71 -12.51
C LEU A 362 8.36 38.69 -11.25
N CYS A 363 7.17 39.28 -11.31
CA CYS A 363 6.10 39.07 -10.32
C CYS A 363 5.19 37.91 -10.76
N PHE A 364 5.11 36.82 -9.98
CA PHE A 364 4.02 35.85 -10.10
C PHE A 364 2.78 36.37 -9.34
N SER A 365 1.99 37.21 -10.01
CA SER A 365 0.68 37.71 -9.53
C SER A 365 -0.47 36.86 -10.09
N PRO A 366 -1.60 36.69 -9.37
CA PRO A 366 -2.84 36.16 -9.94
C PRO A 366 -3.62 37.31 -10.62
N THR A 367 -3.17 37.76 -11.80
CA THR A 367 -3.94 38.58 -12.76
C THR A 367 -3.45 38.30 -14.19
N PRO A 368 -4.30 38.45 -15.22
CA PRO A 368 -4.19 37.71 -16.48
C PRO A 368 -3.02 38.19 -17.36
N MET A 369 -2.16 37.26 -17.80
CA MET A 369 -1.15 37.52 -18.84
C MET A 369 -1.56 36.86 -20.16
N ASP A 370 -2.11 37.66 -21.08
CA ASP A 370 -2.60 37.22 -22.40
C ASP A 370 -1.51 37.07 -23.48
N HIS A 371 -0.22 37.03 -23.13
CA HIS A 371 0.87 37.18 -24.13
C HIS A 371 2.00 36.15 -24.09
N ILE A 372 1.86 35.03 -23.36
CA ILE A 372 2.84 33.93 -23.40
C ILE A 372 2.33 32.82 -24.34
N THR A 373 3.04 32.61 -25.45
CA THR A 373 2.82 31.48 -26.37
C THR A 373 3.76 30.33 -26.00
N TYR A 374 3.22 29.12 -25.90
CA TYR A 374 3.98 27.91 -25.59
C TYR A 374 4.25 27.13 -26.88
N ASP A 375 5.51 27.00 -27.27
CA ASP A 375 5.94 26.06 -28.31
C ASP A 375 6.84 24.97 -27.72
N SER A 376 6.60 23.72 -28.12
CA SER A 376 7.38 22.56 -27.69
C SER A 376 8.54 22.31 -28.66
N VAL A 377 9.78 22.28 -28.16
CA VAL A 377 10.98 21.91 -28.92
C VAL A 377 11.69 20.74 -28.23
N THR A 378 12.01 19.69 -28.98
CA THR A 378 12.65 18.46 -28.48
C THR A 378 14.18 18.55 -28.60
N PHE A 379 14.90 18.60 -27.48
CA PHE A 379 16.35 18.39 -27.40
C PHE A 379 16.69 17.07 -26.67
N LYS A 380 17.88 16.50 -26.90
CA LYS A 380 18.38 15.34 -26.13
C LYS A 380 18.65 15.74 -24.66
N ASN A 381 17.78 15.28 -23.77
CA ASN A 381 17.49 15.84 -22.43
C ASN A 381 18.63 15.93 -21.41
N LYS A 382 19.64 15.05 -21.45
CA LYS A 382 20.68 14.99 -20.41
C LYS A 382 21.84 15.97 -20.65
N VAL A 383 22.09 16.33 -21.91
CA VAL A 383 23.24 17.15 -22.32
C VAL A 383 23.03 18.62 -22.00
N ALA A 384 21.82 19.14 -22.20
CA ALA A 384 21.49 20.56 -21.97
C ALA A 384 21.55 20.96 -20.48
N SER A 385 20.99 20.15 -19.58
CA SER A 385 21.03 20.41 -18.13
C SER A 385 22.46 20.33 -17.57
N HIS A 386 23.26 19.37 -18.05
CA HIS A 386 24.66 19.22 -17.66
C HIS A 386 25.52 20.41 -18.12
N GLN A 387 25.35 20.86 -19.37
CA GLN A 387 26.07 22.02 -19.91
C GLN A 387 25.67 23.34 -19.22
N SER A 388 24.40 23.49 -18.82
CA SER A 388 23.93 24.67 -18.07
C SER A 388 24.58 24.76 -16.69
N LEU A 389 24.61 23.65 -15.96
CA LEU A 389 25.27 23.57 -14.66
C LEU A 389 26.78 23.78 -14.76
N LEU A 390 27.44 23.27 -15.82
CA LEU A 390 28.87 23.50 -16.07
C LEU A 390 29.16 25.00 -16.22
N LYS A 391 28.35 25.71 -17.01
CA LYS A 391 28.52 27.17 -17.20
C LYS A 391 28.22 27.97 -15.92
N MET A 392 27.28 27.53 -15.10
CA MET A 392 27.00 28.14 -13.79
C MET A 392 28.22 28.02 -12.87
N VAL A 393 28.75 26.81 -12.71
CA VAL A 393 29.91 26.56 -11.86
C VAL A 393 31.14 27.29 -12.41
N GLU A 394 31.42 27.22 -13.71
CA GLU A 394 32.55 27.94 -14.32
C GLU A 394 32.51 29.47 -14.10
N LYS A 395 31.31 30.06 -14.00
CA LYS A 395 31.13 31.50 -13.85
C LYS A 395 31.10 31.98 -12.40
N PHE A 396 30.54 31.18 -11.48
CA PHE A 396 30.21 31.63 -10.11
C PHE A 396 30.90 30.82 -9.00
N ALA A 397 31.57 29.72 -9.33
CA ALA A 397 32.29 28.88 -8.35
C ALA A 397 33.66 29.46 -7.98
N LYS A 398 34.23 28.94 -6.88
CA LYS A 398 35.61 29.25 -6.46
C LYS A 398 36.64 28.81 -7.52
N PRO A 399 37.90 29.28 -7.50
CA PRO A 399 38.93 28.85 -8.46
C PRO A 399 39.19 27.33 -8.43
N MET A 400 39.53 26.74 -9.59
CA MET A 400 39.85 25.32 -9.68
C MET A 400 41.12 24.95 -8.90
N THR A 401 41.06 23.85 -8.17
CA THR A 401 42.17 23.32 -7.35
C THR A 401 42.58 21.94 -7.84
N GLU A 402 43.88 21.71 -8.03
CA GLU A 402 44.41 20.38 -8.38
C GLU A 402 44.41 19.47 -7.15
N ILE A 403 43.70 18.34 -7.23
CA ILE A 403 43.51 17.40 -6.12
C ILE A 403 44.36 16.13 -6.31
N ARG A 404 44.67 15.80 -7.56
CA ARG A 404 45.63 14.76 -7.98
C ARG A 404 46.32 15.24 -9.25
N LYS A 405 47.51 14.74 -9.55
CA LYS A 405 48.19 15.02 -10.82
C LYS A 405 47.26 14.77 -12.02
N GLY A 406 46.83 15.85 -12.67
CA GLY A 406 45.90 15.81 -13.80
C GLY A 406 44.41 15.66 -13.43
N LEU A 407 44.00 15.84 -12.17
CA LEU A 407 42.60 15.92 -11.74
C LEU A 407 42.36 17.19 -10.91
N PHE A 408 41.43 18.02 -11.34
CA PHE A 408 41.08 19.30 -10.74
C PHE A 408 39.62 19.29 -10.25
N ALA A 409 39.31 20.06 -9.19
CA ALA A 409 37.94 20.29 -8.74
C ALA A 409 37.61 21.77 -8.52
N GLN A 410 36.31 22.07 -8.58
CA GLN A 410 35.72 23.38 -8.35
C GLN A 410 34.41 23.24 -7.56
N GLU A 411 34.16 24.15 -6.60
CA GLU A 411 32.97 24.11 -5.73
C GLU A 411 32.10 25.37 -5.81
N TYR A 412 30.79 25.19 -5.80
CA TYR A 412 29.78 26.25 -5.80
C TYR A 412 28.70 25.99 -4.73
N TRP A 413 28.32 27.03 -3.98
CA TRP A 413 27.40 26.96 -2.84
C TRP A 413 26.26 27.98 -2.95
N ARG A 414 25.00 27.56 -2.70
CA ARG A 414 23.83 28.45 -2.50
C ARG A 414 22.70 27.78 -1.71
N ASP A 415 22.15 28.43 -0.68
CA ASP A 415 20.92 28.03 0.06
C ASP A 415 20.78 26.53 0.41
N ASN A 416 21.85 25.93 0.95
CA ASN A 416 22.01 24.50 1.31
C ASN A 416 22.25 23.53 0.14
N PHE A 417 22.57 24.05 -1.04
CA PHE A 417 23.02 23.27 -2.19
C PHE A 417 24.52 23.43 -2.41
N LEU A 418 25.22 22.30 -2.44
CA LEU A 418 26.60 22.18 -2.90
C LEU A 418 26.63 21.53 -4.28
N THR A 419 27.33 22.16 -5.23
CA THR A 419 27.64 21.59 -6.54
C THR A 419 29.16 21.46 -6.69
N LEU A 420 29.64 20.25 -7.00
CA LEU A 420 31.05 19.96 -7.26
C LEU A 420 31.28 19.67 -8.74
N MET A 421 32.31 20.29 -9.32
CA MET A 421 32.78 19.98 -10.67
C MET A 421 34.18 19.41 -10.60
N PHE A 422 34.46 18.41 -11.43
CA PHE A 422 35.77 17.81 -11.59
C PHE A 422 36.23 17.86 -13.05
N GLN A 423 37.53 18.00 -13.26
CA GLN A 423 38.17 18.01 -14.56
C GLN A 423 39.37 17.06 -14.59
N ASN A 424 39.29 16.02 -15.42
CA ASN A 424 40.35 15.05 -15.63
C ASN A 424 41.14 15.40 -16.89
N HIS A 425 42.42 15.71 -16.73
CA HIS A 425 43.41 16.00 -17.77
C HIS A 425 44.29 14.78 -18.13
N THR A 426 44.11 13.64 -17.46
CA THR A 426 44.86 12.42 -17.75
C THR A 426 44.22 11.63 -18.90
N ASP A 427 45.00 10.71 -19.48
CA ASP A 427 44.56 9.80 -20.55
C ASP A 427 43.84 8.55 -20.02
N LYS A 428 43.62 8.45 -18.69
CA LYS A 428 42.94 7.34 -18.03
C LYS A 428 41.73 7.85 -17.22
N PRO A 429 40.66 7.06 -17.09
CA PRO A 429 39.56 7.41 -16.19
C PRO A 429 40.07 7.43 -14.75
N ILE A 430 39.52 8.33 -13.91
CA ILE A 430 39.87 8.41 -12.49
C ILE A 430 38.62 8.20 -11.64
N ASP A 431 38.67 7.21 -10.77
CA ASP A 431 37.63 6.94 -9.78
C ASP A 431 37.91 7.72 -8.49
N ILE A 432 36.90 8.45 -8.00
CA ILE A 432 37.00 9.20 -6.75
C ILE A 432 35.82 8.91 -5.84
N ASN A 433 36.10 8.84 -4.54
CA ASN A 433 35.09 8.91 -3.49
C ASN A 433 35.04 10.35 -2.96
N VAL A 434 33.89 10.99 -3.16
CA VAL A 434 33.58 12.29 -2.58
C VAL A 434 32.96 12.06 -1.23
N ILE A 435 33.68 12.38 -0.15
CA ILE A 435 33.17 12.27 1.22
C ILE A 435 32.77 13.66 1.71
N VAL A 436 31.47 13.89 1.88
CA VAL A 436 30.94 15.14 2.48
C VAL A 436 30.57 14.84 3.93
N ARG A 437 31.37 15.38 4.87
CA ARG A 437 31.04 15.38 6.30
C ARG A 437 30.26 16.64 6.63
N THR A 438 29.14 16.48 7.34
CA THR A 438 28.36 17.59 7.89
C THR A 438 28.11 17.32 9.36
N GLU A 439 28.10 18.35 10.20
CA GLU A 439 27.78 18.22 11.64
C GLU A 439 26.27 18.06 11.90
N SER A 440 25.42 18.22 10.87
CA SER A 440 23.97 18.06 10.93
C SER A 440 23.54 16.59 10.78
N LYS A 441 22.59 16.14 11.62
CA LYS A 441 22.08 14.76 11.67
C LYS A 441 21.12 14.36 10.53
N ASN A 442 20.87 15.24 9.54
CA ASN A 442 19.99 14.96 8.40
C ASN A 442 20.59 15.54 7.09
N VAL A 443 21.04 14.68 6.19
CA VAL A 443 21.53 15.04 4.85
C VAL A 443 20.80 14.16 3.82
N GLU A 444 20.26 14.74 2.74
CA GLU A 444 19.68 13.99 1.60
C GLU A 444 20.30 14.51 0.30
N SER A 445 21.30 13.80 -0.23
CA SER A 445 21.95 14.17 -1.49
C SER A 445 21.10 13.79 -2.71
N TYR A 446 21.12 14.61 -3.77
CA TYR A 446 20.53 14.25 -5.06
C TYR A 446 21.50 14.49 -6.22
N GLY A 447 22.02 13.40 -6.79
CA GLY A 447 22.94 13.46 -7.93
C GLY A 447 22.23 13.37 -9.27
N MET A 448 22.50 14.29 -10.22
CA MET A 448 22.32 14.01 -11.65
C MET A 448 23.54 13.23 -12.16
N MET A 449 23.39 11.94 -12.44
CA MET A 449 24.41 11.13 -13.11
C MET A 449 23.83 10.42 -14.33
N THR A 450 24.64 10.35 -15.39
CA THR A 450 24.30 9.73 -16.68
C THR A 450 24.17 8.21 -16.57
N GLU A 451 22.93 7.72 -16.61
CA GLU A 451 22.40 6.42 -17.12
C GLU A 451 23.07 5.08 -16.77
N ARG A 452 24.02 4.96 -15.84
CA ARG A 452 24.60 3.61 -15.58
C ARG A 452 24.75 3.13 -14.14
N LEU A 453 24.34 3.89 -13.14
CA LEU A 453 24.42 3.46 -11.73
C LEU A 453 23.27 4.05 -10.91
N TRP A 454 22.16 3.32 -10.76
CA TRP A 454 21.19 3.60 -9.69
C TRP A 454 20.49 2.31 -9.26
N ASN A 455 20.79 1.86 -8.03
CA ASN A 455 19.87 1.22 -7.10
C ASN A 455 20.66 0.70 -5.89
N ARG A 456 20.66 1.48 -4.80
CA ARG A 456 20.66 1.07 -3.37
C ARG A 456 21.29 2.16 -2.50
N TYR A 457 20.71 2.32 -1.31
CA TYR A 457 21.03 3.26 -0.22
C TYR A 457 20.48 4.68 -0.34
N ILE A 458 19.29 4.86 0.24
CA ILE A 458 19.03 5.98 1.15
C ILE A 458 18.42 5.37 2.42
N SER A 459 19.27 4.99 3.37
CA SER A 459 18.85 4.91 4.77
C SER A 459 19.17 6.27 5.40
N LYS A 460 18.27 6.76 6.23
CA LYS A 460 18.53 7.91 7.11
C LYS A 460 19.65 7.52 8.08
N SER A 461 20.91 7.77 7.71
CA SER A 461 22.10 7.51 8.53
C SER A 461 22.70 8.83 9.06
N LYS A 462 23.41 8.73 10.19
CA LYS A 462 24.12 9.85 10.85
C LYS A 462 25.59 9.97 10.42
N ASP A 463 26.03 9.29 9.37
CA ASP A 463 27.45 9.22 8.94
C ASP A 463 27.71 9.84 7.55
N PRO A 464 28.99 10.13 7.20
CA PRO A 464 29.36 10.99 6.08
C PRO A 464 28.82 10.51 4.74
N TYR A 465 28.37 11.44 3.89
CA TYR A 465 27.96 11.12 2.53
C TYR A 465 29.17 10.66 1.71
N VAL A 466 29.14 9.45 1.14
CA VAL A 466 30.17 8.93 0.24
C VAL A 466 29.57 8.73 -1.15
N GLY A 467 30.02 9.53 -2.11
CA GLY A 467 29.62 9.40 -3.51
C GLY A 467 30.77 8.92 -4.39
N TYR A 468 30.56 7.84 -5.12
CA TYR A 468 31.53 7.30 -6.08
C TYR A 468 31.31 7.89 -7.48
N ILE A 469 32.36 8.47 -8.09
CA ILE A 469 32.30 8.94 -9.48
C ILE A 469 33.56 8.54 -10.25
N THR A 470 33.34 7.95 -11.43
CA THR A 470 34.37 7.76 -12.46
C THR A 470 34.37 8.96 -13.38
N ILE A 471 35.50 9.68 -13.46
CA ILE A 471 35.66 10.84 -14.33
C ILE A 471 36.42 10.40 -15.59
N PRO A 472 35.79 10.40 -16.78
CA PRO A 472 36.43 9.96 -18.02
C PRO A 472 37.71 10.75 -18.35
N PRO A 473 38.64 10.16 -19.12
CA PRO A 473 39.83 10.86 -19.60
C PRO A 473 39.48 12.16 -20.33
N ARG A 474 40.28 13.21 -20.14
CA ARG A 474 40.14 14.50 -20.85
C ARG A 474 38.72 15.08 -20.80
N SER A 475 38.04 14.99 -19.66
CA SER A 475 36.64 15.38 -19.52
C SER A 475 36.37 16.26 -18.30
N LYS A 476 35.23 16.96 -18.33
CA LYS A 476 34.66 17.69 -17.19
C LYS A 476 33.37 16.99 -16.77
N CYS A 477 33.18 16.79 -15.47
CA CYS A 477 31.98 16.16 -14.92
C CYS A 477 31.51 16.92 -13.69
N ILE A 478 30.19 17.01 -13.53
CA ILE A 478 29.56 17.55 -12.34
C ILE A 478 29.12 16.39 -11.46
N PHE A 479 29.47 16.47 -10.19
CA PHE A 479 29.04 15.56 -9.16
C PHE A 479 28.01 16.26 -8.28
N GLY A 480 26.74 15.92 -8.54
CA GLY A 480 25.54 16.11 -7.72
C GLY A 480 25.22 17.49 -7.13
N ASN A 481 23.92 17.74 -6.94
CA ASN A 481 23.43 18.84 -6.11
C ASN A 481 23.14 18.25 -4.73
N VAL A 482 24.08 18.37 -3.80
CA VAL A 482 23.88 17.83 -2.44
C VAL A 482 22.94 18.78 -1.70
N TRP A 483 21.72 18.32 -1.39
CA TRP A 483 20.77 19.05 -0.55
C TRP A 483 20.96 18.61 0.91
N VAL A 484 21.11 19.56 1.82
CA VAL A 484 21.20 19.25 3.25
C VAL A 484 19.82 19.48 3.87
N ILE A 485 19.12 18.42 4.33
CA ILE A 485 17.77 18.56 4.89
C ILE A 485 17.86 19.30 6.23
N PRO A 486 17.17 20.43 6.42
CA PRO A 486 16.79 20.83 7.74
C PRO A 486 15.61 19.95 8.17
N GLY A 487 15.76 19.19 9.26
CA GLY A 487 14.58 18.77 10.02
C GLY A 487 13.74 20.01 10.42
N PRO A 488 12.49 19.83 10.88
CA PRO A 488 11.68 20.94 11.38
C PRO A 488 12.52 21.81 12.32
N ILE A 489 12.49 23.13 12.08
CA ILE A 489 13.38 24.09 12.72
C ILE A 489 13.32 23.87 14.24
N GLN A 490 14.46 23.54 14.85
CA GLN A 490 14.61 23.48 16.29
C GLN A 490 15.33 24.74 16.77
N LEU A 491 14.73 25.45 17.72
CA LEU A 491 15.26 26.69 18.26
C LEU A 491 16.11 26.38 19.51
N LYS A 492 17.43 26.62 19.50
CA LYS A 492 18.38 26.37 20.63
C LYS A 492 19.20 27.63 20.99
N ASN A 493 19.95 27.59 22.10
CA ASN A 493 20.47 28.78 22.80
C ASN A 493 21.79 29.40 22.30
N GLU A 494 22.55 28.83 21.39
CA GLU A 494 23.82 29.43 20.96
C GLU A 494 23.99 29.34 19.44
N VAL A 495 24.25 30.49 18.82
CA VAL A 495 24.89 30.60 17.51
C VAL A 495 26.38 30.68 17.83
N GLU A 496 27.10 29.55 17.76
CA GLU A 496 28.55 29.63 17.62
C GLU A 496 28.83 30.14 16.20
N GLU A 497 29.25 31.41 16.12
CA GLU A 497 29.70 32.09 14.89
C GLU A 497 31.04 31.55 14.35
N SER A 498 31.49 30.39 14.83
CA SER A 498 32.73 29.74 14.39
C SER A 498 32.67 28.23 14.61
N GLU A 499 31.98 27.51 13.71
CA GLU A 499 32.28 26.14 13.25
C GLU A 499 31.06 25.61 12.49
N ILE A 500 30.94 25.96 11.22
CA ILE A 500 30.45 24.97 10.24
C ILE A 500 31.65 24.71 9.33
N SER A 501 32.62 24.00 9.88
CA SER A 501 33.72 23.46 9.09
C SER A 501 33.20 22.26 8.32
N TYR A 502 32.72 22.47 7.09
CA TYR A 502 32.52 21.35 6.18
C TYR A 502 33.90 20.85 5.73
N MET A 503 34.54 20.00 6.55
CA MET A 503 35.73 19.26 6.10
C MET A 503 35.30 18.16 5.13
N TYR A 504 35.40 18.42 3.83
CA TYR A 504 35.33 17.38 2.82
C TYR A 504 36.71 16.77 2.58
N TRP A 505 36.78 15.44 2.59
CA TRP A 505 37.97 14.70 2.22
C TRP A 505 37.69 14.02 0.88
N ILE A 506 38.43 14.39 -0.17
CA ILE A 506 38.37 13.67 -1.44
C ILE A 506 39.36 12.52 -1.33
N ARG A 507 38.85 11.32 -1.07
CA ARG A 507 39.68 10.12 -1.00
C ARG A 507 39.72 9.50 -2.40
N ILE A 508 40.88 9.59 -3.03
CA ILE A 508 41.13 8.97 -4.32
C ILE A 508 41.37 7.48 -4.05
N LEU A 509 40.60 6.62 -4.73
CA LEU A 509 40.74 5.18 -4.60
C LEU A 509 41.92 4.73 -5.46
N ASP A 510 42.96 4.18 -4.83
CA ASP A 510 43.95 3.38 -5.56
C ASP A 510 43.35 1.98 -5.82
N GLU A 511 43.67 1.44 -7.00
CA GLU A 511 42.90 0.50 -7.83
C GLU A 511 42.46 -0.86 -7.23
N GLU A 512 42.69 -1.19 -5.96
CA GLU A 512 42.61 -2.59 -5.52
C GLU A 512 41.39 -3.00 -4.67
N ILE A 513 40.65 -2.11 -4.00
CA ILE A 513 39.74 -2.56 -2.90
C ILE A 513 38.22 -2.48 -3.16
N GLU A 514 37.67 -1.72 -4.12
CA GLU A 514 36.18 -1.68 -4.31
C GLU A 514 35.67 -2.00 -5.72
N SER A 515 36.34 -2.88 -6.48
CA SER A 515 35.78 -3.41 -7.74
C SER A 515 34.71 -4.51 -7.56
N GLY A 516 34.52 -5.04 -6.34
CA GLY A 516 33.66 -6.20 -6.07
C GLY A 516 32.15 -5.93 -6.18
N ARG A 517 31.65 -4.84 -5.60
CA ARG A 517 30.20 -4.55 -5.47
C ARG A 517 29.55 -4.18 -6.81
N ALA A 518 30.25 -3.42 -7.65
CA ALA A 518 29.80 -3.05 -8.99
C ALA A 518 29.88 -4.23 -9.99
N LYS A 519 30.89 -5.10 -9.84
CA LYS A 519 30.96 -6.37 -10.59
C LYS A 519 29.81 -7.29 -10.20
N LEU A 520 29.50 -7.43 -8.91
CA LEU A 520 28.37 -8.23 -8.41
C LEU A 520 27.02 -7.80 -9.03
N MET A 521 26.73 -6.50 -9.05
CA MET A 521 25.44 -5.98 -9.57
C MET A 521 25.30 -6.17 -11.09
N ARG A 522 26.42 -6.21 -11.84
CA ARG A 522 26.44 -6.59 -13.26
C ARG A 522 26.39 -8.11 -13.47
N TYR A 523 27.02 -8.91 -12.61
CA TYR A 523 27.06 -10.38 -12.70
C TYR A 523 25.74 -11.05 -12.29
N LYS A 524 25.02 -10.50 -11.29
CA LYS A 524 23.68 -10.94 -10.86
C LYS A 524 22.65 -10.96 -11.99
N LYS A 525 22.86 -10.15 -13.03
CA LYS A 525 21.97 -10.06 -14.19
C LYS A 525 22.18 -11.20 -15.20
N VAL A 526 23.23 -12.02 -15.02
CA VAL A 526 23.69 -12.99 -16.02
C VAL A 526 23.78 -14.43 -15.48
N HIS A 527 24.04 -14.67 -14.19
CA HIS A 527 24.42 -16.01 -13.67
C HIS A 527 23.66 -16.52 -12.42
N GLY A 528 22.40 -16.12 -12.22
CA GLY A 528 21.64 -16.55 -11.03
C GLY A 528 22.00 -15.76 -9.76
N ALA A 529 21.04 -15.65 -8.83
CA ALA A 529 21.17 -14.76 -7.67
C ALA A 529 22.19 -15.24 -6.62
N TYR A 530 22.42 -16.55 -6.52
CA TYR A 530 23.26 -17.16 -5.49
C TYR A 530 24.74 -17.18 -5.88
N GLU A 531 25.12 -17.71 -7.04
CA GLU A 531 26.52 -17.83 -7.47
C GLU A 531 27.19 -16.46 -7.55
N ALA A 532 26.47 -15.47 -8.06
CA ALA A 532 26.94 -14.09 -8.08
C ALA A 532 27.19 -13.58 -6.66
N CYS A 533 26.23 -13.76 -5.74
CA CYS A 533 26.37 -13.33 -4.34
C CYS A 533 27.52 -14.03 -3.63
N HIS A 534 27.66 -15.35 -3.81
CA HIS A 534 28.74 -16.16 -3.26
C HIS A 534 30.11 -15.66 -3.74
N GLN A 535 30.28 -15.40 -5.05
CA GLN A 535 31.52 -14.84 -5.60
C GLN A 535 31.85 -13.46 -5.03
N TRP A 536 30.85 -12.63 -4.79
CA TRP A 536 31.07 -11.34 -4.14
C TRP A 536 31.50 -11.48 -2.68
N VAL A 537 30.87 -12.38 -1.92
CA VAL A 537 31.28 -12.64 -0.54
C VAL A 537 32.73 -13.12 -0.50
N GLN A 538 33.13 -14.01 -1.39
CA GLN A 538 34.52 -14.48 -1.49
C GLN A 538 35.50 -13.34 -1.80
N LEU A 539 35.11 -12.34 -2.60
CA LEU A 539 35.92 -11.15 -2.84
C LEU A 539 35.94 -10.21 -1.63
N PHE A 540 34.81 -10.01 -0.97
CA PHE A 540 34.66 -9.18 0.22
C PHE A 540 35.48 -9.71 1.40
N LEU A 541 35.56 -11.03 1.56
CA LEU A 541 36.32 -11.68 2.62
C LEU A 541 37.84 -11.72 2.38
N LYS A 542 38.34 -11.25 1.23
CA LYS A 542 39.80 -11.18 1.01
C LYS A 542 40.50 -10.22 1.97
N ASP A 543 39.77 -9.20 2.39
CA ASP A 543 40.27 -8.17 3.31
C ASP A 543 40.02 -8.54 4.78
N PHE A 544 39.38 -9.69 5.05
CA PHE A 544 39.15 -10.19 6.41
C PHE A 544 40.40 -10.90 6.93
N GLY A 545 40.89 -10.45 8.09
CA GLY A 545 41.82 -11.19 8.92
C GLY A 545 41.22 -12.50 9.45
N PRO A 546 42.06 -13.38 10.02
CA PRO A 546 41.61 -14.68 10.55
C PRO A 546 40.59 -14.56 11.69
N ASP A 547 40.59 -13.44 12.43
CA ASP A 547 39.71 -13.18 13.58
C ASP A 547 38.59 -12.17 13.26
N ASP A 548 38.45 -11.73 12.00
CA ASP A 548 37.46 -10.72 11.62
C ASP A 548 36.07 -11.33 11.45
N ILE A 549 35.07 -10.61 11.98
CA ILE A 549 33.69 -11.07 12.12
C ILE A 549 32.77 -10.05 11.48
N PHE A 550 31.87 -10.54 10.64
CA PHE A 550 30.91 -9.75 9.91
C PHE A 550 29.84 -9.17 10.84
N PHE A 551 29.54 -7.90 10.60
CA PHE A 551 28.48 -7.17 11.29
C PHE A 551 27.54 -6.54 10.25
N ASP A 552 26.25 -6.81 10.37
CA ASP A 552 25.21 -6.37 9.45
C ASP A 552 24.70 -4.99 9.84
N ALA A 553 25.43 -3.95 9.41
CA ALA A 553 25.08 -2.56 9.65
C ALA A 553 23.72 -2.13 9.05
N GLU A 554 23.13 -2.92 8.12
CA GLU A 554 21.80 -2.63 7.57
C GLU A 554 20.66 -3.09 8.49
N PHE A 555 20.95 -4.02 9.41
CA PHE A 555 19.98 -4.60 10.34
C PHE A 555 20.52 -4.58 11.76
N GLU A 556 20.96 -3.39 12.19
CA GLU A 556 21.52 -3.17 13.52
C GLU A 556 20.49 -3.32 14.64
N TYR A 557 21.00 -3.65 15.82
CA TYR A 557 20.31 -3.61 17.10
C TYR A 557 20.11 -2.16 17.56
N SER A 558 19.29 -1.41 16.83
CA SER A 558 18.84 -0.07 17.22
C SER A 558 17.34 -0.11 17.52
N ASN A 559 16.78 0.98 18.07
CA ASN A 559 15.33 1.14 18.33
C ASN A 559 14.43 0.84 17.11
N GLY A 560 14.96 0.62 15.90
CA GLY A 560 14.23 0.24 14.69
C GLY A 560 13.93 -1.26 14.53
N SER A 561 14.88 -2.16 14.82
CA SER A 561 14.72 -3.61 14.63
C SER A 561 13.88 -4.27 15.75
N LEU A 562 13.97 -3.72 16.97
CA LEU A 562 13.28 -4.15 18.18
C LEU A 562 12.39 -3.05 18.79
N LYS A 563 11.59 -2.36 17.97
CA LYS A 563 10.70 -1.25 18.39
C LYS A 563 9.83 -1.51 19.64
N TRP A 564 9.66 -2.77 20.05
CA TRP A 564 8.79 -3.20 21.15
C TRP A 564 9.52 -3.59 22.44
N ASP A 565 10.81 -3.96 22.40
CA ASP A 565 11.56 -4.33 23.61
C ASP A 565 12.63 -3.27 23.94
N LYS A 566 12.51 -2.67 25.12
CA LYS A 566 13.48 -1.72 25.69
C LYS A 566 14.52 -2.41 26.59
N HIS A 567 14.50 -3.74 26.67
CA HIS A 567 15.18 -4.49 27.72
C HIS A 567 16.08 -5.64 27.25
N GLY A 568 16.01 -6.11 26.00
CA GLY A 568 16.90 -7.15 25.48
C GLY A 568 18.40 -6.75 25.47
N THR A 569 19.28 -7.73 25.63
CA THR A 569 20.74 -7.65 25.40
C THR A 569 21.11 -8.40 24.11
N ILE A 570 22.37 -8.36 23.66
CA ILE A 570 22.82 -9.07 22.45
C ILE A 570 23.71 -10.25 22.85
N GLN A 571 23.46 -11.42 22.29
CA GLN A 571 24.45 -12.49 22.23
C GLN A 571 25.41 -12.17 21.10
N HIS A 572 26.63 -11.78 21.44
CA HIS A 572 27.64 -11.54 20.42
C HIS A 572 28.06 -12.86 19.76
N TYR A 573 28.30 -12.82 18.45
CA TYR A 573 28.69 -14.01 17.72
C TYR A 573 29.96 -14.62 18.30
N ASN A 574 30.96 -13.79 18.63
CA ASN A 574 32.25 -14.23 19.20
C ASN A 574 32.10 -14.99 20.52
N GLU A 575 31.17 -14.55 21.37
CA GLU A 575 30.83 -15.26 22.59
C GLU A 575 30.16 -16.60 22.25
N LEU A 576 29.23 -16.62 21.29
CA LEU A 576 28.54 -17.84 20.86
C LEU A 576 29.50 -18.93 20.36
N ILE A 577 30.52 -18.57 19.56
CA ILE A 577 31.55 -19.50 19.07
C ILE A 577 32.53 -19.91 20.20
N ALA A 578 32.89 -18.97 21.08
CA ALA A 578 33.80 -19.27 22.21
C ALA A 578 33.20 -20.25 23.22
N TYR A 579 31.88 -20.20 23.45
CA TYR A 579 31.17 -21.11 24.36
C TYR A 579 30.82 -22.47 23.73
N ARG A 580 30.88 -22.62 22.41
CA ARG A 580 30.46 -23.86 21.71
C ARG A 580 31.43 -24.22 20.59
N SER A 581 32.42 -25.04 20.91
CA SER A 581 33.38 -25.65 19.97
C SER A 581 32.76 -26.52 18.86
N THR A 582 31.43 -26.65 18.83
CA THR A 582 30.67 -27.57 17.98
C THR A 582 29.57 -26.89 17.17
N LEU A 583 29.53 -25.55 17.14
CA LEU A 583 28.52 -24.74 16.41
C LEU A 583 28.51 -25.09 14.91
N ASN A 584 27.33 -25.33 14.35
CA ASN A 584 27.08 -25.61 12.95
C ASN A 584 25.90 -24.76 12.44
N ILE A 585 25.81 -24.55 11.13
CA ILE A 585 24.61 -23.93 10.55
C ILE A 585 23.45 -24.94 10.65
N TYR A 586 23.68 -26.11 10.07
CA TYR A 586 22.95 -27.36 10.26
C TYR A 586 23.94 -28.51 10.01
N SER A 587 23.75 -29.66 10.61
CA SER A 587 24.53 -30.88 10.33
C SER A 587 23.58 -32.01 9.99
N ASP A 588 22.56 -32.16 10.83
CA ASP A 588 21.46 -33.09 10.68
C ASP A 588 20.21 -32.33 11.13
N PRO A 589 19.52 -31.59 10.24
CA PRO A 589 18.38 -30.76 10.63
C PRO A 589 17.20 -31.64 11.04
N TRP A 590 16.68 -31.40 12.23
CA TRP A 590 15.47 -32.05 12.72
C TRP A 590 14.39 -31.03 13.06
N PRO A 591 13.11 -31.43 13.00
CA PRO A 591 12.00 -30.57 13.39
C PRO A 591 12.17 -29.91 14.76
N PHE A 592 12.72 -30.62 15.74
CA PHE A 592 12.89 -30.10 17.10
C PHE A 592 14.02 -29.06 17.22
N HIS A 593 14.83 -28.81 16.18
CA HIS A 593 15.77 -27.68 16.18
C HIS A 593 15.04 -26.34 16.06
N ALA A 594 13.87 -26.30 15.39
CA ALA A 594 13.03 -25.12 15.36
C ALA A 594 12.25 -25.00 16.68
N TRP A 595 12.53 -23.94 17.46
CA TRP A 595 11.87 -23.68 18.74
C TRP A 595 11.59 -22.19 18.87
N GLN A 596 10.30 -21.86 18.99
CA GLN A 596 9.77 -20.52 19.20
C GLN A 596 10.16 -19.87 20.56
N GLY A 597 10.63 -18.63 20.51
CA GLY A 597 10.85 -17.79 21.69
C GLY A 597 9.55 -17.23 22.31
N PRO A 598 9.61 -16.18 23.14
CA PRO A 598 8.42 -15.45 23.58
C PRO A 598 7.69 -14.69 22.45
N LEU A 599 8.31 -14.50 21.27
CA LEU A 599 7.68 -13.86 20.13
C LEU A 599 6.52 -14.70 19.56
N GLY A 600 5.46 -14.05 19.07
CA GLY A 600 4.26 -14.71 18.51
C GLY A 600 4.40 -15.19 17.06
N ASP A 601 5.51 -15.84 16.71
CA ASP A 601 5.90 -16.21 15.34
C ASP A 601 5.68 -17.71 15.01
N CYS A 602 4.79 -18.39 15.73
CA CYS A 602 4.46 -19.81 15.52
C CYS A 602 4.12 -20.16 14.05
N TRP A 603 3.56 -19.20 13.30
CA TRP A 603 3.24 -19.32 11.88
C TRP A 603 4.48 -19.46 10.98
N LEU A 604 5.65 -19.01 11.43
CA LEU A 604 6.94 -19.21 10.79
C LEU A 604 7.61 -20.50 11.27
N ILE A 605 7.63 -20.73 12.59
CA ILE A 605 8.33 -21.87 13.20
C ILE A 605 7.70 -23.22 12.82
N ALA A 606 6.37 -23.35 12.78
CA ALA A 606 5.73 -24.62 12.42
C ALA A 606 6.11 -25.09 10.99
N PRO A 607 6.06 -24.24 9.95
CA PRO A 607 6.59 -24.60 8.63
C PRO A 607 8.08 -24.96 8.63
N LEU A 608 8.93 -24.27 9.40
CA LEU A 608 10.35 -24.63 9.50
C LEU A 608 10.57 -26.06 10.02
N MET A 609 9.71 -26.53 10.93
CA MET A 609 9.75 -27.92 11.40
C MET A 609 9.52 -28.92 10.27
N THR A 610 8.61 -28.62 9.34
CA THR A 610 8.34 -29.47 8.16
C THR A 610 9.49 -29.42 7.15
N ILE A 611 10.10 -28.24 6.96
CA ILE A 611 11.25 -28.04 6.05
C ILE A 611 12.49 -28.77 6.54
N ALA A 612 12.67 -28.94 7.85
CA ALA A 612 13.79 -29.70 8.40
C ALA A 612 13.86 -31.14 7.86
N ARG A 613 12.74 -31.71 7.40
CA ARG A 613 12.68 -33.05 6.77
C ARG A 613 13.01 -33.05 5.28
N LYS A 614 13.18 -31.87 4.67
CA LYS A 614 13.55 -31.67 3.26
C LYS A 614 14.92 -31.01 3.18
N ARG A 615 15.98 -31.82 3.30
CA ARG A 615 17.37 -31.35 3.33
C ARG A 615 17.70 -30.47 2.13
N ASP A 616 17.36 -30.91 0.92
CA ASP A 616 17.64 -30.17 -0.32
C ASP A 616 16.93 -28.80 -0.35
N LEU A 617 15.73 -28.72 0.22
CA LEU A 617 15.01 -27.45 0.36
C LEU A 617 15.69 -26.55 1.40
N LEU A 618 16.11 -27.10 2.54
CA LEU A 618 16.85 -26.33 3.54
C LEU A 618 18.19 -25.84 2.99
N GLU A 619 18.90 -26.65 2.21
CA GLU A 619 20.16 -26.28 1.55
C GLU A 619 19.94 -25.17 0.52
N GLN A 620 18.79 -25.16 -0.18
CA GLN A 620 18.41 -24.04 -1.05
C GLN A 620 18.13 -22.76 -0.27
N ILE A 621 17.49 -22.85 0.91
CA ILE A 621 17.16 -21.71 1.76
C ILE A 621 18.40 -21.15 2.44
N ILE A 622 19.28 -22.00 2.96
CA ILE A 622 20.47 -21.58 3.69
C ILE A 622 21.68 -22.44 3.27
N PRO A 623 22.32 -22.14 2.13
CA PRO A 623 23.42 -22.97 1.64
C PRO A 623 24.67 -22.86 2.51
N GLN A 624 25.30 -24.00 2.81
CA GLN A 624 26.55 -24.05 3.57
C GLN A 624 27.73 -23.56 2.74
N ASN A 625 28.71 -22.99 3.42
CA ASN A 625 29.95 -22.52 2.84
C ASN A 625 31.02 -22.37 3.95
N ASP A 626 32.29 -22.39 3.55
CA ASP A 626 33.42 -22.41 4.49
C ASP A 626 33.61 -21.09 5.24
N PHE A 627 33.04 -20.00 4.75
CA PHE A 627 33.20 -18.67 5.37
C PHE A 627 32.16 -18.37 6.44
N SER A 628 30.97 -18.98 6.37
CA SER A 628 29.83 -18.58 7.21
C SER A 628 30.13 -18.65 8.69
N LEU A 629 30.61 -19.79 9.17
CA LEU A 629 30.94 -19.99 10.57
C LEU A 629 32.27 -19.33 10.96
N LYS A 630 33.18 -19.17 10.00
CA LYS A 630 34.47 -18.52 10.25
C LYS A 630 34.31 -17.03 10.52
N HIS A 631 33.46 -16.37 9.74
CA HIS A 631 33.30 -14.92 9.75
C HIS A 631 31.93 -14.45 10.25
N GLY A 632 31.03 -15.34 10.66
CA GLY A 632 29.68 -14.98 11.14
C GLY A 632 28.78 -14.34 10.07
N LEU A 633 29.02 -14.63 8.78
CA LEU A 633 28.30 -14.08 7.63
C LEU A 633 27.45 -15.15 6.96
N PHE A 634 26.13 -15.02 7.02
CA PHE A 634 25.21 -16.03 6.52
C PHE A 634 24.38 -15.52 5.35
N LEU A 635 24.12 -16.41 4.38
CA LEU A 635 23.29 -16.15 3.22
C LEU A 635 21.99 -16.94 3.35
N VAL A 636 20.86 -16.24 3.38
CA VAL A 636 19.52 -16.86 3.44
C VAL A 636 18.73 -16.47 2.20
N ARG A 637 18.34 -17.47 1.41
CA ARG A 637 17.49 -17.33 0.23
C ARG A 637 16.02 -17.34 0.64
N LEU A 638 15.32 -16.24 0.39
CA LEU A 638 13.90 -16.08 0.67
C LEU A 638 13.16 -15.62 -0.58
N PHE A 639 11.89 -16.00 -0.71
CA PHE A 639 11.05 -15.64 -1.82
C PHE A 639 10.10 -14.49 -1.43
N PHE A 640 10.31 -13.31 -2.01
CA PHE A 640 9.56 -12.09 -1.67
C PHE A 640 9.21 -11.34 -2.96
N ASN A 641 7.99 -10.79 -3.04
CA ASN A 641 7.49 -10.03 -4.19
C ASN A 641 7.64 -10.78 -5.53
N GLY A 642 7.40 -12.11 -5.53
CA GLY A 642 7.49 -12.94 -6.73
C GLY A 642 8.90 -13.28 -7.20
N GLU A 643 9.94 -12.92 -6.45
CA GLU A 643 11.34 -13.14 -6.82
C GLU A 643 12.15 -13.77 -5.68
N TRP A 644 13.15 -14.57 -6.04
CA TRP A 644 14.12 -15.13 -5.09
C TRP A 644 15.17 -14.08 -4.71
N ASN A 645 15.29 -13.82 -3.41
CA ASN A 645 16.20 -12.84 -2.81
C ASN A 645 17.23 -13.53 -1.93
N ILE A 646 18.50 -13.17 -2.06
CA ILE A 646 19.55 -13.57 -1.12
C ILE A 646 19.72 -12.47 -0.07
N VAL A 647 19.36 -12.80 1.17
CA VAL A 647 19.44 -11.94 2.35
C VAL A 647 20.73 -12.26 3.10
N VAL A 648 21.60 -11.27 3.26
CA VAL A 648 22.81 -11.38 4.07
C VAL A 648 22.46 -11.00 5.51
N VAL A 649 22.81 -11.86 6.47
CA VAL A 649 22.62 -11.63 7.91
C VAL A 649 23.88 -12.02 8.69
N ASP A 650 24.12 -11.36 9.81
CA ASP A 650 25.20 -11.73 10.73
C ASP A 650 24.74 -12.71 11.84
N GLY A 651 25.70 -13.25 12.59
CA GLY A 651 25.48 -14.19 13.69
C GLY A 651 25.14 -13.58 15.07
N HIS A 652 24.83 -12.29 15.16
CA HIS A 652 24.45 -11.64 16.43
C HIS A 652 22.94 -11.83 16.69
N PHE A 653 22.57 -12.37 17.86
CA PHE A 653 21.16 -12.68 18.17
C PHE A 653 20.69 -11.97 19.44
N PRO A 654 19.44 -11.49 19.51
CA PRO A 654 18.89 -10.89 20.73
C PRO A 654 18.72 -11.90 21.89
N LEU A 655 19.02 -11.44 23.11
CA LEU A 655 18.90 -12.16 24.37
C LEU A 655 17.90 -11.47 25.29
N HIS A 656 17.04 -12.29 25.88
CA HIS A 656 16.16 -11.90 26.97
C HIS A 656 16.94 -11.56 28.25
N THR A 657 16.46 -10.59 29.02
CA THR A 657 17.06 -10.10 30.29
C THR A 657 17.35 -11.18 31.33
N SER A 658 16.64 -12.31 31.28
CA SER A 658 16.85 -13.46 32.19
C SER A 658 17.91 -14.46 31.69
N GLY A 659 18.67 -14.13 30.64
CA GLY A 659 19.75 -14.98 30.10
C GLY A 659 19.30 -16.07 29.12
N GLY A 660 18.10 -15.97 28.54
CA GLY A 660 17.59 -16.88 27.49
C GLY A 660 17.45 -16.18 26.13
N TYR A 661 17.23 -16.92 25.05
CA TYR A 661 16.96 -16.31 23.72
C TYR A 661 15.57 -15.65 23.68
N GLU A 662 15.51 -14.43 23.14
CA GLU A 662 14.28 -13.62 23.01
C GLU A 662 13.41 -14.05 21.81
N PHE A 663 14.00 -14.77 20.86
CA PHE A 663 13.39 -15.22 19.62
C PHE A 663 13.60 -16.72 19.42
N ALA A 664 13.60 -17.22 18.17
CA ALA A 664 13.90 -18.61 17.88
C ALA A 664 15.16 -19.02 18.66
N ARG A 665 15.03 -20.11 19.40
CA ARG A 665 16.01 -20.48 20.42
C ARG A 665 17.06 -21.41 19.82
N VAL A 666 18.33 -21.17 20.13
CA VAL A 666 19.41 -22.14 19.89
C VAL A 666 19.38 -23.22 21.00
N VAL A 667 18.35 -24.07 20.98
CA VAL A 667 18.08 -25.04 22.06
C VAL A 667 18.92 -26.28 21.89
N CYS A 668 19.99 -26.41 22.68
CA CYS A 668 20.82 -27.63 22.81
C CYS A 668 21.48 -28.15 21.52
N SER A 669 21.02 -27.66 20.39
CA SER A 669 21.57 -27.80 19.07
C SER A 669 22.67 -26.79 18.96
N THR A 670 23.78 -27.24 18.45
CA THR A 670 24.80 -26.38 17.89
C THR A 670 24.35 -25.71 16.59
N GLU A 671 23.10 -25.94 16.17
CA GLU A 671 22.52 -25.56 14.89
C GLU A 671 21.89 -24.16 14.92
N LEU A 672 22.29 -23.31 13.97
CA LEU A 672 21.85 -21.92 13.86
C LEU A 672 20.70 -21.68 12.86
N TRP A 673 20.42 -22.64 11.98
CA TRP A 673 19.52 -22.43 10.84
C TRP A 673 18.14 -21.83 11.18
N PRO A 674 17.44 -22.16 12.31
CA PRO A 674 16.13 -21.58 12.58
C PRO A 674 16.25 -20.08 12.90
N CYS A 675 17.24 -19.71 13.71
CA CYS A 675 17.49 -18.32 14.13
C CYS A 675 17.93 -17.46 12.93
N LEU A 676 18.74 -18.03 12.03
CA LEU A 676 19.19 -17.34 10.82
C LEU A 676 18.03 -17.07 9.85
N ILE A 677 17.13 -18.05 9.66
CA ILE A 677 15.94 -17.86 8.83
C ILE A 677 14.97 -16.86 9.47
N GLU A 678 14.69 -16.98 10.77
CA GLU A 678 13.84 -16.04 11.50
C GLU A 678 14.37 -14.61 11.39
N LYS A 679 15.69 -14.41 11.58
CA LYS A 679 16.36 -13.11 11.41
C LYS A 679 16.25 -12.57 9.99
N ALA A 680 16.46 -13.41 8.97
CA ALA A 680 16.36 -13.00 7.58
C ALA A 680 14.92 -12.60 7.21
N VAL A 681 13.91 -13.34 7.67
CA VAL A 681 12.49 -12.98 7.47
C VAL A 681 12.16 -11.69 8.21
N ALA A 682 12.63 -11.51 9.45
CA ALA A 682 12.51 -10.26 10.20
C ALA A 682 13.14 -9.08 9.43
N LYS A 683 14.35 -9.25 8.87
CA LYS A 683 15.04 -8.23 8.06
C LYS A 683 14.21 -7.83 6.84
N MET A 684 13.65 -8.80 6.12
CA MET A 684 12.79 -8.54 4.95
C MET A 684 11.48 -7.82 5.33
N LEU A 685 10.93 -8.10 6.52
CA LEU A 685 9.71 -7.47 7.02
C LEU A 685 9.98 -6.17 7.80
N GLY A 686 11.23 -5.73 7.95
CA GLY A 686 11.59 -4.48 8.62
C GLY A 686 11.70 -4.54 10.15
N GLY A 687 11.80 -5.74 10.74
CA GLY A 687 12.08 -5.96 12.15
C GLY A 687 11.33 -7.16 12.76
N TYR A 688 11.81 -7.67 13.89
CA TYR A 688 11.23 -8.85 14.58
C TYR A 688 9.78 -8.62 15.05
N HIS A 689 9.42 -7.37 15.39
CA HIS A 689 8.06 -6.99 15.77
C HIS A 689 7.00 -7.32 14.69
N ASN A 690 7.40 -7.39 13.42
CA ASN A 690 6.49 -7.72 12.32
C ASN A 690 6.28 -9.23 12.14
N LEU A 691 6.93 -10.08 12.94
CA LEU A 691 6.64 -11.52 12.97
C LEU A 691 5.54 -11.89 13.98
N MET A 692 5.10 -10.94 14.82
CA MET A 692 4.07 -11.21 15.82
C MET A 692 2.69 -11.39 15.16
N GLY A 693 2.21 -12.63 15.10
CA GLY A 693 0.91 -12.98 14.54
C GLY A 693 0.90 -12.88 13.01
N GLY A 694 1.02 -14.01 12.34
CA GLY A 694 1.01 -14.08 10.88
C GLY A 694 0.29 -15.34 10.36
N PRO A 695 -0.02 -15.38 9.06
CA PRO A 695 -0.69 -16.52 8.47
C PRO A 695 0.30 -17.62 8.01
N LEU A 696 -0.05 -18.88 8.27
CA LEU A 696 0.76 -20.06 7.91
C LEU A 696 1.19 -20.11 6.44
N PHE A 697 0.30 -19.75 5.51
CA PHE A 697 0.59 -19.82 4.07
C PHE A 697 1.73 -18.87 3.64
N SER A 698 1.90 -17.72 4.31
CA SER A 698 3.00 -16.79 3.97
C SER A 698 4.36 -17.36 4.27
N SER A 699 4.50 -18.10 5.37
CA SER A 699 5.78 -18.72 5.72
C SER A 699 6.20 -19.74 4.65
N PHE A 700 5.29 -20.62 4.24
CA PHE A 700 5.57 -21.54 3.13
C PHE A 700 5.95 -20.80 1.85
N GLN A 701 5.21 -19.76 1.47
CA GLN A 701 5.55 -18.96 0.30
C GLN A 701 6.93 -18.31 0.40
N TYR A 702 7.30 -17.71 1.53
CA TYR A 702 8.61 -17.09 1.73
C TYR A 702 9.76 -18.08 1.66
N LEU A 703 9.52 -19.34 2.04
CA LEU A 703 10.57 -20.36 2.14
C LEU A 703 10.66 -21.24 0.89
N THR A 704 9.55 -21.45 0.17
CA THR A 704 9.50 -22.40 -0.95
C THR A 704 9.10 -21.77 -2.29
N GLY A 705 8.45 -20.59 -2.27
CA GLY A 705 7.83 -20.01 -3.46
C GLY A 705 6.74 -20.89 -4.09
N ALA A 706 6.27 -21.93 -3.41
CA ALA A 706 5.26 -22.87 -3.91
C ALA A 706 3.83 -22.42 -3.56
N SER A 707 2.88 -22.90 -4.36
CA SER A 707 1.45 -22.71 -4.11
C SER A 707 1.03 -23.44 -2.82
N CYS A 708 0.02 -22.89 -2.14
CA CYS A 708 -0.51 -23.46 -0.91
C CYS A 708 -2.00 -23.79 -1.07
N LEU A 709 -2.40 -24.97 -0.60
CA LEU A 709 -3.78 -25.41 -0.50
C LEU A 709 -4.28 -25.26 0.94
N LYS A 710 -5.53 -24.80 1.10
CA LYS A 710 -6.20 -24.73 2.39
C LYS A 710 -7.34 -25.74 2.45
N ILE A 711 -7.31 -26.59 3.48
CA ILE A 711 -8.37 -27.55 3.82
C ILE A 711 -8.98 -27.13 5.14
N ASN A 712 -10.31 -27.01 5.18
CA ASN A 712 -11.06 -26.78 6.42
C ASN A 712 -11.39 -28.12 7.05
N LEU A 713 -11.25 -28.18 8.37
CA LEU A 713 -11.68 -29.30 9.19
C LEU A 713 -12.88 -28.84 10.02
N ASN A 714 -14.00 -29.55 9.90
CA ASN A 714 -15.29 -29.22 10.51
C ASN A 714 -16.12 -30.49 10.77
N ASN A 715 -17.27 -30.36 11.44
CA ASN A 715 -18.05 -31.51 11.91
C ASN A 715 -18.61 -32.44 10.82
N GLU A 716 -18.50 -32.05 9.56
CA GLU A 716 -18.94 -32.83 8.40
C GLU A 716 -17.74 -33.52 7.71
N THR A 717 -16.54 -33.40 8.28
CA THR A 717 -15.30 -33.95 7.72
C THR A 717 -15.32 -35.48 7.77
N SER A 718 -15.27 -36.12 6.60
CA SER A 718 -15.04 -37.55 6.46
C SER A 718 -13.62 -37.89 6.89
N LEU A 719 -13.51 -38.66 7.98
CA LEU A 719 -12.22 -39.11 8.51
C LEU A 719 -11.51 -40.07 7.55
N ASP A 720 -12.26 -40.88 6.79
CA ASP A 720 -11.68 -41.79 5.80
C ASP A 720 -11.05 -41.01 4.64
N MET A 721 -11.77 -40.02 4.10
CA MET A 721 -11.21 -39.14 3.05
C MET A 721 -10.06 -38.29 3.57
N LEU A 722 -10.14 -37.78 4.80
CA LEU A 722 -9.05 -37.04 5.42
C LEU A 722 -7.80 -37.93 5.56
N TRP A 723 -7.97 -39.18 5.97
CA TRP A 723 -6.88 -40.14 6.08
C TRP A 723 -6.23 -40.43 4.72
N GLU A 724 -7.04 -40.76 3.71
CA GLU A 724 -6.57 -40.99 2.33
C GLU A 724 -5.85 -39.75 1.78
N LYS A 725 -6.42 -38.57 2.00
CA LYS A 725 -5.83 -37.30 1.55
C LYS A 725 -4.52 -37.01 2.25
N LEU A 726 -4.41 -37.22 3.57
CA LEU A 726 -3.15 -37.04 4.29
C LEU A 726 -2.07 -37.96 3.74
N HIS A 727 -2.38 -39.23 3.49
CA HIS A 727 -1.44 -40.18 2.87
C HIS A 727 -1.04 -39.74 1.46
N GLU A 728 -1.98 -39.31 0.62
CA GLU A 728 -1.70 -38.77 -0.71
C GLU A 728 -0.72 -37.58 -0.62
N LEU A 729 -1.06 -36.57 0.19
CA LEU A 729 -0.27 -35.33 0.29
C LEU A 729 1.14 -35.59 0.85
N LEU A 730 1.26 -36.43 1.87
CA LEU A 730 2.57 -36.81 2.42
C LEU A 730 3.38 -37.66 1.42
N SER A 731 2.74 -38.56 0.67
CA SER A 731 3.40 -39.36 -0.37
C SER A 731 3.93 -38.52 -1.52
N LEU A 732 3.26 -37.41 -1.85
CA LEU A 732 3.71 -36.41 -2.82
C LEU A 732 4.84 -35.53 -2.27
N GLY A 733 5.22 -35.68 -0.99
CA GLY A 733 6.26 -34.91 -0.34
C GLY A 733 5.85 -33.48 0.02
N TYR A 734 4.56 -33.18 0.04
CA TYR A 734 4.05 -31.86 0.42
C TYR A 734 4.23 -31.59 1.92
N LEU A 735 4.34 -30.31 2.26
CA LEU A 735 4.58 -29.87 3.64
C LEU A 735 3.25 -29.44 4.26
N ILE A 736 2.97 -29.88 5.50
CA ILE A 736 1.66 -29.68 6.12
C ILE A 736 1.81 -29.00 7.48
N SER A 737 1.03 -27.94 7.69
CA SER A 737 0.90 -27.29 9.00
C SER A 737 -0.56 -27.07 9.34
N ILE A 738 -0.88 -27.15 10.63
CA ILE A 738 -2.24 -27.09 11.18
C ILE A 738 -2.33 -25.98 12.21
N SER A 739 -3.52 -25.41 12.40
CA SER A 739 -3.75 -24.33 13.37
C SER A 739 -5.02 -24.53 14.20
N THR A 740 -4.97 -24.10 15.47
CA THR A 740 -6.12 -24.14 16.39
C THR A 740 -6.98 -22.85 16.30
N LEU A 741 -8.28 -22.97 16.62
CA LEU A 741 -9.32 -21.94 16.44
C LEU A 741 -9.16 -20.62 17.22
N HIS A 742 -9.73 -19.55 16.64
CA HIS A 742 -9.98 -18.23 17.25
C HIS A 742 -11.21 -18.15 18.20
N LYS A 743 -12.01 -19.22 18.35
CA LYS A 743 -13.27 -19.19 19.12
C LYS A 743 -13.10 -19.00 20.63
N PHE A 744 -11.88 -19.12 21.15
CA PHE A 744 -11.60 -19.00 22.58
C PHE A 744 -11.01 -17.63 22.90
N LYS A 745 -11.83 -16.73 23.48
CA LYS A 745 -11.48 -15.32 23.78
C LYS A 745 -10.37 -15.12 24.81
N ASN A 746 -9.81 -16.18 25.40
CA ASN A 746 -8.76 -16.09 26.42
C ASN A 746 -7.53 -16.90 25.97
N GLY A 747 -6.37 -16.23 25.88
CA GLY A 747 -5.09 -16.88 25.61
C GLY A 747 -4.76 -17.97 26.65
N GLY A 748 -4.05 -19.02 26.21
CA GLY A 748 -3.70 -20.18 27.05
C GLY A 748 -3.71 -21.50 26.29
N ALA A 749 -3.41 -22.61 26.99
CA ALA A 749 -3.55 -23.96 26.48
C ALA A 749 -5.00 -24.46 26.61
N THR A 750 -5.41 -25.41 25.77
CA THR A 750 -6.62 -26.22 25.95
C THR A 750 -6.43 -27.18 27.12
N GLN A 751 -7.50 -27.84 27.55
CA GLN A 751 -7.42 -28.91 28.56
C GLN A 751 -6.46 -30.04 28.11
N ASN A 752 -6.37 -30.26 26.80
CA ASN A 752 -5.51 -31.27 26.20
C ASN A 752 -4.09 -30.74 25.85
N GLY A 753 -3.66 -29.63 26.45
CA GLY A 753 -2.29 -29.10 26.35
C GLY A 753 -1.96 -28.27 25.10
N LEU A 754 -2.85 -28.23 24.09
CA LEU A 754 -2.64 -27.47 22.86
C LEU A 754 -2.84 -25.96 23.08
N GLY A 755 -1.91 -25.13 22.62
CA GLY A 755 -2.09 -23.67 22.53
C GLY A 755 -3.28 -23.25 21.66
N ARG A 756 -4.00 -22.21 22.10
CA ARG A 756 -5.07 -21.52 21.35
C ARG A 756 -4.49 -20.50 20.37
N CYS A 757 -5.11 -20.34 19.20
CA CYS A 757 -4.61 -19.48 18.11
C CYS A 757 -3.14 -19.78 17.76
N HIS A 758 -2.78 -21.05 17.74
CA HIS A 758 -1.38 -21.49 17.63
C HIS A 758 -1.20 -22.46 16.46
N SER A 759 -0.02 -22.43 15.85
CA SER A 759 0.33 -23.26 14.70
C SER A 759 1.21 -24.43 15.11
N TYR A 760 1.00 -25.59 14.46
CA TYR A 760 1.74 -26.83 14.66
C TYR A 760 2.15 -27.42 13.31
N SER A 761 3.21 -28.21 13.32
CA SER A 761 3.61 -29.00 12.16
C SER A 761 2.90 -30.36 12.19
N LEU A 762 2.44 -30.84 11.02
CA LEU A 762 2.00 -32.22 10.84
C LEU A 762 3.11 -32.94 10.06
N LEU A 763 3.72 -33.93 10.69
CA LEU A 763 5.02 -34.46 10.25
C LEU A 763 4.94 -35.87 9.68
N ASP A 764 4.01 -36.69 10.17
CA ASP A 764 3.89 -38.09 9.76
C ASP A 764 2.51 -38.67 10.07
N THR A 765 2.19 -39.82 9.48
CA THR A 765 1.00 -40.63 9.79
C THR A 765 1.39 -42.09 10.03
N CYS A 766 0.71 -42.77 10.95
CA CYS A 766 0.87 -44.22 11.11
C CYS A 766 -0.43 -44.90 11.58
N VAL A 767 -0.52 -46.22 11.34
CA VAL A 767 -1.54 -47.05 11.96
C VAL A 767 -0.90 -47.82 13.11
N HIS A 768 -1.36 -47.58 14.34
CA HIS A 768 -0.85 -48.21 15.55
C HIS A 768 -2.00 -48.86 16.31
N GLU A 769 -1.92 -50.16 16.54
CA GLU A 769 -2.97 -50.95 17.22
C GLU A 769 -4.38 -50.75 16.61
N GLY A 770 -4.46 -50.57 15.29
CA GLY A 770 -5.71 -50.32 14.57
C GLY A 770 -6.21 -48.86 14.61
N HIS A 771 -5.50 -47.97 15.32
CA HIS A 771 -5.79 -46.55 15.38
C HIS A 771 -4.99 -45.76 14.34
N ARG A 772 -5.65 -44.78 13.71
CA ARG A 772 -5.06 -43.87 12.71
C ARG A 772 -4.47 -42.66 13.43
N LEU A 773 -3.15 -42.60 13.48
CA LEU A 773 -2.42 -41.58 14.23
C LEU A 773 -1.70 -40.60 13.30
N VAL A 774 -1.62 -39.34 13.74
CA VAL A 774 -0.83 -38.29 13.10
C VAL A 774 0.20 -37.75 14.10
N LEU A 775 1.42 -37.52 13.62
CA LEU A 775 2.50 -36.95 14.41
C LEU A 775 2.48 -35.44 14.29
N ILE A 776 2.28 -34.74 15.42
CA ILE A 776 2.31 -33.28 15.48
C ILE A 776 3.51 -32.76 16.26
N GLY A 777 4.08 -31.65 15.79
CA GLY A 777 5.18 -30.94 16.45
C GLY A 777 4.76 -29.57 16.98
N GLY A 778 4.88 -29.38 18.29
CA GLY A 778 4.69 -28.10 18.97
C GLY A 778 5.87 -27.16 18.79
N THR A 779 5.60 -25.91 18.39
CA THR A 779 6.66 -24.90 18.19
C THR A 779 7.28 -24.44 19.51
N ASN A 780 6.57 -24.62 20.63
CA ASN A 780 7.00 -24.38 22.00
C ASN A 780 6.55 -25.56 22.90
N ILE A 781 6.48 -25.36 24.22
CA ILE A 781 6.12 -26.42 25.19
C ILE A 781 4.63 -26.79 25.22
N LEU A 782 3.79 -26.17 24.38
CA LEU A 782 2.37 -26.47 24.28
C LEU A 782 2.18 -27.74 23.44
N LYS A 783 2.35 -28.90 24.06
CA LYS A 783 2.23 -30.24 23.44
C LYS A 783 0.84 -30.83 23.71
N TRP A 784 0.34 -31.66 22.80
CA TRP A 784 -0.80 -32.53 23.05
C TRP A 784 -0.50 -33.50 24.20
N ASN A 785 -1.39 -33.56 25.19
CA ASN A 785 -1.27 -34.43 26.37
C ASN A 785 -2.44 -35.45 26.47
N GLY A 786 -3.23 -35.60 25.40
CA GLY A 786 -4.32 -36.57 25.34
C GLY A 786 -3.85 -37.97 24.98
N LYS A 787 -4.76 -38.81 24.47
CA LYS A 787 -4.46 -40.20 24.08
C LYS A 787 -3.31 -40.23 23.07
N TRP A 788 -2.43 -41.22 23.19
CA TRP A 788 -1.21 -41.40 22.38
C TRP A 788 -0.09 -40.36 22.55
N SER A 789 -0.23 -39.37 23.45
CA SER A 789 0.81 -38.36 23.68
C SER A 789 2.12 -38.90 24.28
N GLU A 790 2.06 -40.04 24.98
CA GLU A 790 3.20 -40.76 25.55
C GLU A 790 3.88 -41.72 24.56
N LEU A 791 3.27 -41.96 23.39
CA LEU A 791 3.88 -42.79 22.35
C LEU A 791 5.13 -42.06 21.80
N PRO A 792 6.30 -42.74 21.72
CA PRO A 792 7.52 -42.11 21.22
C PRO A 792 7.34 -41.53 19.80
N PRO A 793 7.67 -40.24 19.58
CA PRO A 793 7.59 -39.60 18.27
C PRO A 793 8.48 -40.26 17.20
N TYR A 794 9.60 -40.85 17.62
CA TYR A 794 10.55 -41.53 16.77
C TYR A 794 10.93 -42.87 17.41
N ASN A 795 11.29 -43.84 16.58
CA ASN A 795 11.67 -45.18 17.05
C ASN A 795 13.03 -45.19 17.78
N ASP A 796 13.32 -46.29 18.47
CA ASP A 796 14.55 -46.43 19.25
C ASP A 796 15.81 -46.35 18.38
N GLU A 797 15.78 -46.90 17.16
CA GLU A 797 16.90 -46.85 16.22
C GLU A 797 17.32 -45.40 15.88
N VAL A 798 16.34 -44.51 15.68
CA VAL A 798 16.58 -43.09 15.41
C VAL A 798 17.09 -42.39 16.67
N THR A 799 16.56 -42.72 17.85
CA THR A 799 16.85 -42.00 19.09
C THR A 799 18.03 -42.56 19.89
N GLU A 800 18.56 -43.74 19.54
CA GLU A 800 19.66 -44.42 20.24
C GLU A 800 20.90 -43.52 20.37
N LYS A 801 21.22 -42.78 19.29
CA LYS A 801 22.38 -41.89 19.21
C LYS A 801 22.13 -40.52 19.84
N TRP A 802 20.92 -40.24 20.33
CA TRP A 802 20.55 -38.93 20.85
C TRP A 802 20.91 -38.80 22.33
N SER A 803 21.37 -37.61 22.72
CA SER A 803 21.54 -37.29 24.14
C SER A 803 20.21 -37.27 24.87
N GLU A 804 20.21 -37.57 26.17
CA GLU A 804 19.00 -37.51 27.01
C GLU A 804 18.31 -36.14 26.97
N LYS A 805 19.10 -35.08 26.81
CA LYS A 805 18.58 -33.72 26.63
C LYS A 805 17.76 -33.58 25.35
N ARG A 806 18.23 -34.17 24.24
CA ARG A 806 17.55 -34.18 22.94
C ARG A 806 16.27 -35.02 22.99
N LYS A 807 16.33 -36.21 23.58
CA LYS A 807 15.15 -37.06 23.82
C LYS A 807 14.08 -36.31 24.62
N LYS A 808 14.47 -35.65 25.72
CA LYS A 808 13.56 -34.84 26.53
C LYS A 808 12.88 -33.73 25.72
N ILE A 809 13.63 -32.95 24.93
CA ILE A 809 13.07 -31.86 24.11
C ILE A 809 12.03 -32.36 23.11
N VAL A 810 12.28 -33.54 22.53
CA VAL A 810 11.34 -34.18 21.61
C VAL A 810 10.10 -34.64 22.36
N ASN A 811 10.27 -35.34 23.49
CA ASN A 811 9.14 -35.82 24.29
C ASN A 811 8.30 -34.67 24.86
N ASP A 812 8.89 -33.51 25.15
CA ASP A 812 8.18 -32.34 25.69
C ASP A 812 7.38 -31.57 24.61
N ARG A 813 7.58 -31.84 23.30
CA ARG A 813 6.97 -31.04 22.21
C ARG A 813 6.33 -31.82 21.08
N PHE A 814 6.62 -33.10 20.94
CA PHE A 814 6.13 -33.94 19.85
C PHE A 814 5.25 -35.04 20.41
N SER A 815 4.15 -35.31 19.71
CA SER A 815 3.11 -36.21 20.18
C SER A 815 2.38 -36.82 19.00
N TRP A 816 2.09 -38.11 19.11
CA TRP A 816 1.06 -38.73 18.31
C TRP A 816 -0.32 -38.32 18.84
N MET A 817 -1.26 -38.16 17.93
CA MET A 817 -2.67 -37.93 18.23
C MET A 817 -3.54 -38.71 17.25
N GLU A 818 -4.76 -39.07 17.66
CA GLU A 818 -5.70 -39.78 16.80
C GLU A 818 -6.29 -38.81 15.74
N ILE A 819 -6.64 -39.31 14.55
CA ILE A 819 -7.23 -38.47 13.49
C ILE A 819 -8.56 -37.82 13.95
N ASP A 820 -9.32 -38.52 14.79
CA ASP A 820 -10.53 -38.01 15.43
C ASP A 820 -10.21 -36.77 16.29
N ASP A 821 -9.17 -36.84 17.13
CA ASP A 821 -8.70 -35.72 17.95
C ASP A 821 -8.17 -34.56 17.10
N LEU A 822 -7.56 -34.86 15.95
CA LEU A 822 -7.03 -33.85 15.02
C LEU A 822 -8.18 -33.02 14.47
N TYR A 823 -9.24 -33.68 14.00
CA TYR A 823 -10.42 -33.00 13.48
C TYR A 823 -11.14 -32.18 14.58
N GLU A 824 -11.20 -32.67 15.82
CA GLU A 824 -11.82 -31.91 16.93
C GLU A 824 -10.99 -30.69 17.38
N SER A 825 -9.66 -30.78 17.29
CA SER A 825 -8.74 -29.78 17.86
C SER A 825 -8.33 -28.67 16.89
N PHE A 826 -8.38 -28.92 15.58
CA PHE A 826 -7.86 -28.04 14.54
C PHE A 826 -8.94 -27.70 13.51
N ASP A 827 -9.05 -26.42 13.08
CA ASP A 827 -10.03 -26.01 12.07
C ASP A 827 -9.46 -25.88 10.65
N ARG A 828 -8.14 -25.83 10.54
CA ARG A 828 -7.46 -25.53 9.27
C ARG A 828 -6.18 -26.33 9.14
N MET A 829 -6.01 -26.87 7.93
CA MET A 829 -4.79 -27.46 7.45
C MET A 829 -4.30 -26.69 6.23
N ILE A 830 -3.03 -26.27 6.25
CA ILE A 830 -2.35 -25.61 5.14
C ILE A 830 -1.32 -26.57 4.58
N VAL A 831 -1.41 -26.81 3.27
CA VAL A 831 -0.56 -27.74 2.54
C VAL A 831 0.26 -26.94 1.53
N CYS A 832 1.57 -26.93 1.68
CA CYS A 832 2.48 -26.36 0.70
C CYS A 832 2.84 -27.42 -0.34
N LYS A 833 2.45 -27.16 -1.60
CA LYS A 833 2.68 -28.06 -2.73
C LYS A 833 4.10 -27.96 -3.28
N TYR A 834 5.09 -27.96 -2.38
CA TYR A 834 6.50 -28.00 -2.77
C TYR A 834 6.79 -29.33 -3.46
N ARG A 835 7.39 -29.27 -4.66
CA ARG A 835 7.75 -30.44 -5.45
C ARG A 835 9.27 -30.49 -5.58
N GLU A 836 9.85 -31.52 -5.01
CA GLU A 836 11.29 -31.72 -4.99
C GLU A 836 11.81 -32.04 -6.39
N GLY A 837 12.91 -31.40 -6.80
CA GLY A 837 13.55 -31.62 -8.11
C GLY A 837 12.84 -30.98 -9.31
N TRP A 838 11.74 -30.26 -9.13
CA TRP A 838 11.06 -29.58 -10.24
C TRP A 838 11.79 -28.31 -10.68
N HIS A 839 11.84 -28.11 -12.00
CA HIS A 839 12.37 -26.90 -12.62
C HIS A 839 11.26 -25.85 -12.78
N GLU A 840 11.63 -24.56 -12.71
CA GLU A 840 10.72 -23.44 -12.92
C GLU A 840 11.20 -22.52 -14.05
N LEU A 841 10.24 -22.02 -14.85
CA LEU A 841 10.43 -20.99 -15.85
C LEU A 841 9.40 -19.89 -15.60
N ARG A 842 9.87 -18.69 -15.24
CA ARG A 842 9.02 -17.54 -14.92
C ARG A 842 9.00 -16.58 -16.11
N THR A 843 7.80 -16.17 -16.55
CA THR A 843 7.66 -15.35 -17.78
C THR A 843 8.08 -13.88 -17.61
N GLY A 844 8.48 -13.47 -16.41
CA GLY A 844 8.81 -12.08 -16.04
C GLY A 844 7.56 -11.24 -15.69
N LYS A 845 7.78 -9.99 -15.24
CA LYS A 845 6.72 -9.00 -14.95
C LYS A 845 6.11 -8.47 -16.25
N GLY A 846 5.22 -9.25 -16.85
CA GLY A 846 4.42 -8.84 -17.99
C GLY A 846 3.04 -8.40 -17.50
N ILE A 847 2.63 -7.17 -17.78
CA ILE A 847 1.26 -6.72 -17.51
C ILE A 847 0.34 -7.42 -18.52
N PHE A 848 -0.47 -8.36 -18.04
CA PHE A 848 -1.55 -8.97 -18.81
C PHE A 848 -2.88 -8.34 -18.38
N GLN A 849 -3.29 -7.28 -19.07
CA GLN A 849 -4.60 -6.67 -18.86
C GLN A 849 -5.66 -7.52 -19.54
N LEU A 850 -6.70 -7.89 -18.79
CA LEU A 850 -7.96 -8.32 -19.39
C LEU A 850 -8.58 -7.12 -20.09
N GLY A 851 -9.07 -7.33 -21.31
CA GLY A 851 -9.67 -6.29 -22.14
C GLY A 851 -10.96 -5.74 -21.53
N GLN A 852 -10.88 -4.90 -20.50
CA GLN A 852 -11.99 -4.04 -20.10
C GLN A 852 -11.91 -2.74 -20.93
N ASN A 853 -13.05 -2.29 -21.46
CA ASN A 853 -13.20 -1.07 -22.25
C ASN A 853 -12.51 -1.07 -23.63
N GLY A 854 -12.53 -2.20 -24.33
CA GLY A 854 -12.11 -2.26 -25.74
C GLY A 854 -10.59 -2.34 -25.96
N GLN A 855 -9.82 -2.69 -24.91
CA GLN A 855 -8.38 -2.92 -25.02
C GLN A 855 -8.06 -4.33 -25.56
N PRO A 856 -7.01 -4.51 -26.39
CA PRO A 856 -6.60 -5.82 -26.88
C PRO A 856 -6.10 -6.77 -25.76
N GLU A 857 -6.55 -8.02 -25.78
CA GLU A 857 -6.08 -9.08 -24.87
C GLU A 857 -4.65 -9.53 -25.20
N LYS A 858 -3.80 -9.69 -24.18
CA LYS A 858 -2.47 -10.30 -24.32
C LYS A 858 -2.49 -11.72 -23.77
N ILE A 859 -2.17 -12.69 -24.62
CA ILE A 859 -2.20 -14.12 -24.30
C ILE A 859 -0.77 -14.69 -24.35
N LEU A 860 -0.44 -15.54 -23.37
CA LEU A 860 0.82 -16.26 -23.33
C LEU A 860 0.80 -17.38 -24.38
N ARG A 861 1.80 -17.40 -25.26
CA ARG A 861 2.02 -18.49 -26.21
C ARG A 861 3.28 -19.25 -25.84
N ILE A 862 3.13 -20.55 -25.61
CA ILE A 862 4.23 -21.45 -25.27
C ILE A 862 4.56 -22.36 -26.46
N HIS A 863 5.84 -22.59 -26.68
CA HIS A 863 6.39 -23.46 -27.72
C HIS A 863 7.09 -24.62 -27.04
N ILE A 864 6.55 -25.82 -27.24
CA ILE A 864 7.03 -27.06 -26.66
C ILE A 864 7.77 -27.83 -27.75
N LYS A 865 9.07 -28.06 -27.58
CA LYS A 865 9.88 -28.81 -28.56
C LYS A 865 9.93 -30.31 -28.29
N LYS A 866 9.65 -30.73 -27.06
CA LYS A 866 9.72 -32.12 -26.60
C LYS A 866 8.55 -32.38 -25.67
N GLN A 867 7.99 -33.58 -25.72
CA GLN A 867 6.96 -34.01 -24.80
C GLN A 867 7.44 -33.86 -23.35
N CYS A 868 6.62 -33.25 -22.51
CA CYS A 868 6.95 -33.02 -21.11
C CYS A 868 5.69 -32.95 -20.25
N LYS A 869 5.85 -33.16 -18.95
CA LYS A 869 4.82 -32.95 -17.95
C LYS A 869 4.93 -31.54 -17.39
N LEU A 870 3.81 -30.83 -17.28
CA LEU A 870 3.76 -29.42 -16.89
C LEU A 870 2.70 -29.13 -15.83
N ILE A 871 2.96 -28.05 -15.10
CA ILE A 871 1.98 -27.29 -14.35
C ILE A 871 2.14 -25.83 -14.75
N ILE A 872 1.03 -25.13 -14.93
CA ILE A 872 1.01 -23.70 -15.19
C ILE A 872 0.41 -22.99 -13.98
N GLU A 873 1.18 -22.08 -13.40
CA GLU A 873 0.80 -21.28 -12.26
C GLU A 873 0.62 -19.83 -12.70
N VAL A 874 -0.52 -19.24 -12.34
CA VAL A 874 -0.77 -17.81 -12.46
C VAL A 874 -0.52 -17.14 -11.12
N VAL A 875 0.24 -16.05 -11.16
CA VAL A 875 0.70 -15.33 -9.98
C VAL A 875 0.18 -13.90 -10.03
N ASP A 876 -0.51 -13.48 -8.98
CA ASP A 876 -0.97 -12.10 -8.78
C ASP A 876 0.21 -11.16 -8.44
N GLN A 877 0.26 -10.00 -9.08
CA GLN A 877 1.29 -8.96 -8.92
C GLN A 877 0.72 -7.63 -8.40
N LEU A 878 -0.53 -7.59 -7.91
CA LEU A 878 -1.19 -6.36 -7.45
C LEU A 878 -0.42 -5.58 -6.36
N ASP A 879 -0.39 -4.24 -6.50
CA ASP A 879 0.22 -3.33 -5.52
C ASP A 879 -0.41 -3.53 -4.13
N PRO A 880 0.43 -3.72 -3.09
CA PRO A 880 0.04 -3.71 -1.70
C PRO A 880 -0.93 -2.63 -1.21
N LYS A 881 -0.96 -1.48 -1.87
CA LYS A 881 -1.80 -0.35 -1.48
C LYS A 881 -3.24 -0.44 -2.02
N LEU A 882 -3.50 -1.31 -3.00
CA LEU A 882 -4.83 -1.51 -3.58
C LEU A 882 -5.63 -2.61 -2.84
N TRP A 883 -5.05 -3.18 -1.77
CA TRP A 883 -5.59 -4.33 -1.03
C TRP A 883 -6.96 -4.12 -0.37
N GLU A 884 -7.38 -2.89 -0.10
CA GLU A 884 -8.70 -2.62 0.53
C GLU A 884 -9.87 -2.67 -0.46
N TYR A 885 -9.60 -2.72 -1.77
CA TYR A 885 -10.62 -2.56 -2.82
C TYR A 885 -10.83 -3.78 -3.73
N VAL A 886 -10.01 -4.82 -3.63
CA VAL A 886 -10.05 -5.94 -4.58
C VAL A 886 -10.68 -7.18 -3.95
N TYR A 887 -11.81 -7.59 -4.52
CA TYR A 887 -12.52 -8.82 -4.20
C TYR A 887 -11.89 -10.05 -4.89
N LYS A 888 -12.26 -11.23 -4.40
CA LYS A 888 -11.83 -12.56 -4.86
C LYS A 888 -11.77 -12.68 -6.39
N VAL A 889 -10.62 -13.10 -6.92
CA VAL A 889 -10.40 -13.28 -8.35
C VAL A 889 -10.45 -14.76 -8.64
N VAL A 890 -11.43 -15.19 -9.42
CA VAL A 890 -11.63 -16.59 -9.81
C VAL A 890 -11.66 -16.64 -11.33
N GLY A 891 -11.22 -17.76 -11.90
CA GLY A 891 -11.25 -17.97 -13.34
C GLY A 891 -10.91 -19.39 -13.74
N VAL A 892 -10.78 -19.60 -15.04
CA VAL A 892 -10.40 -20.88 -15.63
C VAL A 892 -9.14 -20.69 -16.45
N ILE A 893 -8.13 -21.53 -16.21
CA ILE A 893 -6.95 -21.62 -17.07
C ILE A 893 -7.26 -22.64 -18.16
N ASN A 894 -7.38 -22.15 -19.39
CA ASN A 894 -7.54 -22.98 -20.57
C ASN A 894 -6.26 -22.98 -21.39
N ILE A 895 -5.85 -24.17 -21.83
CA ILE A 895 -4.68 -24.35 -22.70
C ILE A 895 -5.16 -24.89 -24.04
N HIS A 896 -4.93 -24.13 -25.09
CA HIS A 896 -5.36 -24.48 -26.45
C HIS A 896 -4.16 -24.74 -27.34
N LYS A 897 -4.25 -25.71 -28.25
CA LYS A 897 -3.29 -25.87 -29.33
C LYS A 897 -3.48 -24.76 -30.35
N ALA A 898 -2.40 -24.13 -30.79
CA ALA A 898 -2.45 -23.14 -31.85
C ALA A 898 -2.66 -23.82 -33.20
N THR A 899 -3.55 -23.28 -34.01
CA THR A 899 -3.75 -23.71 -35.41
C THR A 899 -2.58 -23.24 -36.29
N SER A 900 -2.50 -23.75 -37.53
CA SER A 900 -1.45 -23.35 -38.49
C SER A 900 -1.45 -21.87 -38.84
N ASP A 901 -2.59 -21.20 -38.71
CA ASP A 901 -2.82 -19.76 -38.89
C ASP A 901 -2.79 -18.97 -37.57
N ASN A 902 -2.27 -19.58 -36.50
CA ASN A 902 -2.05 -18.96 -35.19
C ASN A 902 -3.34 -18.46 -34.51
N GLN A 903 -4.42 -19.23 -34.65
CA GLN A 903 -5.71 -19.02 -33.96
C GLN A 903 -5.90 -20.03 -32.82
N ILE A 904 -6.90 -19.79 -31.98
CA ILE A 904 -7.29 -20.68 -30.88
C ILE A 904 -7.88 -21.97 -31.47
N GLY A 905 -7.17 -23.09 -31.28
CA GLY A 905 -7.61 -24.42 -31.71
C GLY A 905 -8.11 -25.29 -30.56
N ASP A 906 -7.83 -26.60 -30.66
CA ASP A 906 -8.33 -27.61 -29.71
C ASP A 906 -7.95 -27.32 -28.26
N LEU A 907 -8.90 -27.50 -27.34
CA LEU A 907 -8.66 -27.41 -25.91
C LEU A 907 -7.94 -28.67 -25.42
N ILE A 908 -6.84 -28.48 -24.69
CA ILE A 908 -6.01 -29.57 -24.15
C ILE A 908 -6.22 -29.71 -22.65
N VAL A 909 -6.30 -28.58 -21.94
CA VAL A 909 -6.44 -28.54 -20.47
C VAL A 909 -7.40 -27.44 -20.10
N SER A 910 -8.28 -27.73 -19.15
CA SER A 910 -9.12 -26.73 -18.48
C SER A 910 -9.08 -26.99 -16.98
N SER A 911 -8.53 -26.03 -16.22
CA SER A 911 -8.45 -26.11 -14.76
C SER A 911 -9.10 -24.88 -14.14
N THR A 912 -10.08 -25.10 -13.27
CA THR A 912 -10.69 -24.03 -12.46
C THR A 912 -9.71 -23.57 -11.39
N VAL A 913 -9.47 -22.27 -11.30
CA VAL A 913 -8.52 -21.69 -10.34
C VAL A 913 -9.10 -20.49 -9.60
N GLY A 914 -8.85 -20.40 -8.29
CA GLY A 914 -9.36 -19.33 -7.44
C GLY A 914 -8.28 -18.66 -6.59
N LEU A 915 -7.98 -17.39 -6.87
CA LEU A 915 -7.10 -16.57 -6.02
C LEU A 915 -7.90 -16.07 -4.82
N TYR A 916 -7.66 -16.69 -3.66
CA TYR A 916 -8.28 -16.29 -2.41
C TYR A 916 -7.54 -15.14 -1.75
N TRP A 917 -8.28 -14.11 -1.39
CA TRP A 917 -7.77 -12.96 -0.65
C TRP A 917 -7.81 -13.26 0.83
N ALA A 918 -6.65 -13.37 1.46
CA ALA A 918 -6.53 -13.26 2.90
C ALA A 918 -6.32 -11.78 3.25
N ALA A 919 -7.01 -11.27 4.27
CA ALA A 919 -6.95 -9.88 4.75
C ALA A 919 -5.58 -9.48 5.38
N PHE A 920 -4.51 -10.21 5.07
CA PHE A 920 -3.17 -9.99 5.60
C PHE A 920 -2.22 -9.59 4.47
N ARG A 921 -1.19 -8.81 4.83
CA ARG A 921 -0.21 -8.15 3.95
C ARG A 921 0.70 -9.14 3.20
N THR A 922 0.11 -10.04 2.43
CA THR A 922 0.81 -11.11 1.73
C THR A 922 1.11 -10.66 0.32
N GLN A 923 2.41 -10.65 -0.02
CA GLN A 923 2.97 -10.04 -1.23
C GLN A 923 3.04 -10.99 -2.44
N TYR A 924 2.78 -12.29 -2.26
CA TYR A 924 2.79 -13.28 -3.34
C TYR A 924 1.56 -14.17 -3.24
N ARG A 925 0.80 -14.30 -4.33
CA ARG A 925 -0.38 -15.16 -4.39
C ARG A 925 -0.40 -15.87 -5.72
N SER A 926 -0.64 -17.17 -5.68
CA SER A 926 -0.61 -17.96 -6.89
C SER A 926 -1.55 -19.13 -6.80
N VAL A 927 -2.02 -19.53 -7.97
CA VAL A 927 -2.82 -20.73 -8.18
C VAL A 927 -2.28 -21.47 -9.39
N GLU A 928 -2.32 -22.79 -9.31
CA GLU A 928 -1.77 -23.69 -10.32
C GLU A 928 -2.88 -24.49 -10.99
N SER A 929 -2.67 -24.79 -12.27
CA SER A 929 -3.45 -25.80 -12.99
C SER A 929 -3.24 -27.18 -12.38
N ASP A 930 -4.06 -28.14 -12.82
CA ASP A 930 -3.74 -29.54 -12.63
C ASP A 930 -2.45 -29.90 -13.39
N GLU A 931 -1.83 -31.01 -12.99
CA GLU A 931 -0.67 -31.56 -13.69
C GLU A 931 -1.12 -32.27 -14.97
N PHE A 932 -0.45 -31.97 -16.10
CA PHE A 932 -0.79 -32.56 -17.40
C PHE A 932 0.45 -32.87 -18.23
N GLU A 933 0.31 -33.80 -19.17
CA GLU A 933 1.32 -34.08 -20.20
C GLU A 933 0.99 -33.33 -21.48
N ILE A 934 2.01 -32.81 -22.15
CA ILE A 934 1.84 -32.03 -23.38
C ILE A 934 2.84 -32.48 -24.45
N GLU A 935 2.36 -32.62 -25.67
CA GLU A 935 3.15 -32.99 -26.85
C GLU A 935 3.92 -31.80 -27.44
N PRO A 936 4.90 -32.03 -28.33
CA PRO A 936 5.53 -30.96 -29.09
C PRO A 936 4.52 -30.17 -29.93
N GLY A 937 4.57 -28.85 -29.83
CA GLY A 937 3.62 -27.96 -30.50
C GLY A 937 3.66 -26.53 -29.98
N VAL A 938 2.75 -25.72 -30.50
CA VAL A 938 2.53 -24.33 -30.06
C VAL A 938 1.18 -24.27 -29.38
N TYR A 939 1.12 -23.62 -28.21
CA TYR A 939 -0.07 -23.59 -27.38
C TYR A 939 -0.32 -22.19 -26.82
N PHE A 940 -1.59 -21.82 -26.67
CA PHE A 940 -2.04 -20.61 -26.00
C PHE A 940 -2.49 -20.94 -24.59
N VAL A 941 -2.05 -20.15 -23.63
CA VAL A 941 -2.44 -20.24 -22.22
C VAL A 941 -3.32 -19.02 -21.91
N ILE A 942 -4.60 -19.28 -21.67
CA ILE A 942 -5.63 -18.25 -21.52
C ILE A 942 -6.20 -18.33 -20.12
N TYR A 943 -6.11 -17.23 -19.37
CA TYR A 943 -6.76 -17.10 -18.07
C TYR A 943 -8.08 -16.34 -18.23
N ASN A 944 -9.20 -17.08 -18.19
CA ASN A 944 -10.54 -16.51 -18.29
C ASN A 944 -10.97 -16.00 -16.91
N VAL A 945 -10.77 -14.70 -16.66
CA VAL A 945 -11.01 -14.06 -15.35
C VAL A 945 -12.42 -13.50 -15.22
N MET A 946 -12.97 -13.63 -14.01
CA MET A 946 -14.36 -13.31 -13.71
C MET A 946 -14.51 -12.20 -12.65
N SER A 947 -13.87 -11.04 -12.84
CA SER A 947 -14.08 -9.89 -11.93
C SER A 947 -14.33 -8.61 -12.72
N SER A 948 -15.35 -7.84 -12.31
CA SER A 948 -15.70 -6.53 -12.87
C SER A 948 -14.90 -5.37 -12.25
N LEU A 949 -14.05 -5.64 -11.26
CA LEU A 949 -13.41 -4.61 -10.45
C LEU A 949 -11.88 -4.73 -10.54
N CYS A 950 -11.29 -3.82 -11.32
CA CYS A 950 -9.86 -3.48 -11.46
C CYS A 950 -9.06 -4.26 -12.52
N PRO A 951 -8.10 -3.58 -13.20
CA PRO A 951 -7.08 -4.27 -13.98
C PRO A 951 -6.23 -5.15 -13.06
N LEU A 952 -6.15 -6.43 -13.38
CA LEU A 952 -5.33 -7.42 -12.69
C LEU A 952 -3.97 -7.53 -13.36
N GLU A 953 -2.90 -7.37 -12.60
CA GLU A 953 -1.55 -7.67 -13.06
C GLU A 953 -1.18 -9.08 -12.61
N TYR A 954 -0.83 -9.95 -13.55
CA TYR A 954 -0.39 -11.32 -13.25
C TYR A 954 0.86 -11.69 -14.02
N SER A 955 1.53 -12.77 -13.60
CA SER A 955 2.65 -13.39 -14.30
C SER A 955 2.49 -14.90 -14.33
N TRP A 956 3.14 -15.58 -15.27
CA TRP A 956 3.07 -17.02 -15.39
C TRP A 956 4.33 -17.71 -14.89
N VAL A 957 4.15 -18.85 -14.25
CA VAL A 957 5.21 -19.76 -13.86
C VAL A 957 4.90 -21.12 -14.45
N ILE A 958 5.79 -21.63 -15.29
CA ILE A 958 5.72 -22.97 -15.86
C ILE A 958 6.64 -23.84 -15.02
N ARG A 959 6.12 -24.94 -14.49
CA ARG A 959 6.91 -25.90 -13.71
C ARG A 959 6.90 -27.27 -14.38
N SER A 960 8.01 -27.98 -14.32
CA SER A 960 8.14 -29.35 -14.86
C SER A 960 9.10 -30.19 -14.02
N PRO A 961 8.89 -31.51 -13.91
CA PRO A 961 9.89 -32.43 -13.37
C PRO A 961 11.10 -32.61 -14.29
N THR A 962 11.07 -32.05 -15.51
CA THR A 962 12.18 -32.11 -16.48
C THR A 962 12.77 -30.72 -16.77
N PRO A 963 14.05 -30.61 -17.16
CA PRO A 963 14.66 -29.34 -17.53
C PRO A 963 13.86 -28.59 -18.60
N LEU A 964 13.69 -27.26 -18.44
CA LEU A 964 12.77 -26.43 -19.24
C LEU A 964 13.42 -25.75 -20.46
N ASP A 965 14.65 -26.12 -20.83
CA ASP A 965 15.42 -25.57 -21.95
C ASP A 965 14.79 -25.83 -23.33
N HIS A 966 13.88 -26.81 -23.42
CA HIS A 966 13.12 -27.14 -24.62
C HIS A 966 11.80 -26.36 -24.74
N ILE A 967 11.51 -25.46 -23.79
CA ILE A 967 10.32 -24.62 -23.77
C ILE A 967 10.72 -23.16 -24.00
N SER A 968 10.07 -22.52 -24.96
CA SER A 968 10.17 -21.07 -25.16
C SER A 968 8.78 -20.44 -25.14
N TYR A 969 8.68 -19.15 -24.86
CA TYR A 969 7.40 -18.46 -24.81
C TYR A 969 7.49 -17.05 -25.38
N ASP A 970 6.35 -16.53 -25.83
CA ASP A 970 6.13 -15.15 -26.23
C ASP A 970 4.70 -14.70 -25.88
N CYS A 971 4.35 -13.45 -26.20
CA CYS A 971 3.00 -12.93 -26.00
C CYS A 971 2.38 -12.55 -27.34
N VAL A 972 1.14 -12.97 -27.55
CA VAL A 972 0.32 -12.64 -28.72
C VAL A 972 -0.83 -11.74 -28.30
N THR A 973 -1.20 -10.80 -29.16
CA THR A 973 -2.31 -9.87 -28.89
C THR A 973 -3.52 -10.24 -29.76
N PHE A 974 -4.68 -10.34 -29.14
CA PHE A 974 -5.98 -10.52 -29.79
C PHE A 974 -6.80 -9.23 -29.66
N GLU A 975 -7.64 -8.95 -30.66
CA GLU A 975 -8.53 -7.78 -30.58
C GLU A 975 -9.61 -8.02 -29.53
N TYR A 976 -9.86 -7.02 -28.68
CA TYR A 976 -10.88 -7.07 -27.64
C TYR A 976 -10.77 -8.34 -26.77
N ASP A 977 -11.89 -8.99 -26.47
CA ASP A 977 -12.03 -10.21 -25.67
C ASP A 977 -12.10 -11.50 -26.52
N MET A 978 -11.63 -11.46 -27.77
CA MET A 978 -11.82 -12.57 -28.72
C MET A 978 -11.16 -13.89 -28.28
N ALA A 979 -9.99 -13.84 -27.64
CA ALA A 979 -9.31 -15.08 -27.23
C ALA A 979 -10.03 -15.74 -26.06
N SER A 980 -10.42 -14.97 -25.05
CA SER A 980 -11.23 -15.46 -23.93
C SER A 980 -12.58 -15.99 -24.42
N HIS A 981 -13.25 -15.26 -25.31
CA HIS A 981 -14.53 -15.69 -25.89
C HIS A 981 -14.41 -17.02 -26.65
N GLN A 982 -13.44 -17.14 -27.55
CA GLN A 982 -13.22 -18.36 -28.33
C GLN A 982 -12.76 -19.53 -27.46
N SER A 983 -11.96 -19.26 -26.43
CA SER A 983 -11.53 -20.26 -25.46
C SER A 983 -12.71 -20.87 -24.71
N LEU A 984 -13.61 -20.03 -24.18
CA LEU A 984 -14.80 -20.48 -23.47
C LEU A 984 -15.80 -21.19 -24.40
N LEU A 985 -16.01 -20.70 -25.63
CA LEU A 985 -16.84 -21.40 -26.63
C LEU A 985 -16.34 -22.83 -26.86
N THR A 986 -15.06 -22.97 -27.19
CA THR A 986 -14.43 -24.27 -27.48
C THR A 986 -14.51 -25.19 -26.26
N MET A 987 -14.36 -24.64 -25.05
CA MET A 987 -14.51 -25.39 -23.81
C MET A 987 -15.93 -25.92 -23.60
N VAL A 988 -16.96 -25.12 -23.83
CA VAL A 988 -18.36 -25.58 -23.74
C VAL A 988 -18.67 -26.63 -24.80
N GLU A 989 -18.20 -26.44 -26.02
CA GLU A 989 -18.43 -27.39 -27.12
C GLU A 989 -17.77 -28.76 -26.88
N GLN A 990 -16.56 -28.78 -26.32
CA GLN A 990 -15.81 -30.02 -26.11
C GLN A 990 -16.12 -30.70 -24.77
N LEU A 991 -16.36 -29.93 -23.70
CA LEU A 991 -16.54 -30.44 -22.34
C LEU A 991 -17.98 -30.32 -21.80
N GLY A 992 -18.89 -29.70 -22.56
CA GLY A 992 -20.29 -29.54 -22.20
C GLY A 992 -20.94 -30.88 -21.86
N GLN A 993 -21.49 -30.98 -20.65
CA GLN A 993 -22.03 -32.23 -20.11
C GLN A 993 -23.36 -32.61 -20.76
N GLN A 994 -24.10 -31.63 -21.26
CA GLN A 994 -25.42 -31.81 -21.86
C GLN A 994 -25.38 -31.52 -23.36
N PRO A 995 -26.17 -32.25 -24.17
CA PRO A 995 -26.35 -31.91 -25.57
C PRO A 995 -27.04 -30.55 -25.70
N MET A 996 -26.77 -29.89 -26.82
CA MET A 996 -27.43 -28.63 -27.16
C MET A 996 -28.94 -28.83 -27.15
N THR A 997 -29.64 -28.00 -26.38
CA THR A 997 -31.10 -28.11 -26.22
C THR A 997 -31.77 -26.91 -26.87
N GLU A 998 -32.75 -27.18 -27.73
CA GLU A 998 -33.60 -26.13 -28.30
C GLU A 998 -34.49 -25.56 -27.20
N ILE A 999 -34.28 -24.30 -26.86
CA ILE A 999 -35.03 -23.58 -25.82
C ILE A 999 -36.18 -22.75 -26.41
N ARG A 1000 -36.08 -22.45 -27.71
CA ARG A 1000 -37.09 -21.82 -28.56
C ARG A 1000 -36.75 -22.18 -30.01
N GLU A 1001 -37.76 -22.15 -30.89
CA GLU A 1001 -37.56 -22.28 -32.34
C GLU A 1001 -36.34 -21.50 -32.85
N GLY A 1002 -35.31 -22.23 -33.25
CA GLY A 1002 -34.07 -21.68 -33.79
C GLY A 1002 -33.11 -21.05 -32.77
N LEU A 1003 -33.33 -21.19 -31.47
CA LEU A 1003 -32.39 -20.81 -30.42
C LEU A 1003 -32.06 -22.02 -29.54
N PHE A 1004 -30.77 -22.34 -29.48
CA PHE A 1004 -30.23 -23.48 -28.76
C PHE A 1004 -29.32 -23.03 -27.63
N ALA A 1005 -29.26 -23.81 -26.56
CA ALA A 1005 -28.41 -23.54 -25.40
C ALA A 1005 -27.60 -24.78 -25.02
N GLN A 1006 -26.38 -24.55 -24.53
CA GLN A 1006 -25.53 -25.57 -23.94
C GLN A 1006 -24.78 -25.00 -22.74
N GLU A 1007 -24.76 -25.76 -21.64
CA GLU A 1007 -24.07 -25.37 -20.41
C GLU A 1007 -22.84 -26.24 -20.15
N TYR A 1008 -21.86 -25.63 -19.48
CA TYR A 1008 -20.76 -26.34 -18.83
C TYR A 1008 -20.73 -25.94 -17.35
N ALA A 1009 -20.80 -26.93 -16.46
CA ALA A 1009 -20.82 -26.72 -15.01
C ALA A 1009 -19.83 -27.67 -14.31
N ARG A 1010 -18.82 -27.12 -13.62
CA ARG A 1010 -17.82 -27.91 -12.89
C ARG A 1010 -17.13 -27.08 -11.80
N ASP A 1011 -16.86 -27.69 -10.65
CA ASP A 1011 -15.95 -27.17 -9.60
C ASP A 1011 -16.18 -25.69 -9.25
N ASN A 1012 -17.45 -25.29 -9.06
CA ASN A 1012 -17.90 -23.91 -8.73
C ASN A 1012 -17.99 -22.93 -9.89
N PHE A 1013 -17.81 -23.40 -11.12
CA PHE A 1013 -17.91 -22.60 -12.33
C PHE A 1013 -19.04 -23.12 -13.23
N LEU A 1014 -19.80 -22.19 -13.81
CA LEU A 1014 -20.85 -22.46 -14.78
C LEU A 1014 -20.76 -21.42 -15.90
N THR A 1015 -20.78 -21.87 -17.15
CA THR A 1015 -20.86 -20.99 -18.32
C THR A 1015 -21.97 -21.45 -19.26
N LEU A 1016 -22.60 -20.49 -19.95
CA LEU A 1016 -23.68 -20.73 -20.89
C LEU A 1016 -23.31 -20.25 -22.28
N MET A 1017 -23.38 -21.17 -23.24
CA MET A 1017 -23.34 -20.90 -24.66
C MET A 1017 -24.76 -20.86 -25.23
N LEU A 1018 -25.05 -19.87 -26.07
CA LEU A 1018 -26.27 -19.79 -26.87
C LEU A 1018 -25.93 -19.79 -28.36
N GLU A 1019 -26.74 -20.48 -29.16
CA GLU A 1019 -26.62 -20.56 -30.61
C GLU A 1019 -27.94 -20.19 -31.28
N ASN A 1020 -27.89 -19.20 -32.18
CA ASN A 1020 -29.03 -18.70 -32.93
C ASN A 1020 -28.97 -19.21 -34.38
N HIS A 1021 -29.91 -20.07 -34.76
CA HIS A 1021 -30.07 -20.63 -36.11
C HIS A 1021 -31.00 -19.81 -37.00
N THR A 1022 -31.63 -18.77 -36.46
CA THR A 1022 -32.54 -17.92 -37.23
C THR A 1022 -31.80 -16.87 -38.06
N ASP A 1023 -32.49 -16.31 -39.04
CA ASP A 1023 -32.00 -15.20 -39.87
C ASP A 1023 -32.14 -13.81 -39.20
N LYS A 1024 -32.62 -13.78 -37.95
CA LYS A 1024 -32.83 -12.55 -37.18
C LYS A 1024 -32.03 -12.58 -35.87
N PRO A 1025 -31.59 -11.41 -35.37
CA PRO A 1025 -31.02 -11.35 -34.03
C PRO A 1025 -32.08 -11.71 -32.99
N ILE A 1026 -31.68 -12.35 -31.90
CA ILE A 1026 -32.57 -12.69 -30.78
C ILE A 1026 -32.05 -12.03 -29.51
N ASP A 1027 -32.90 -11.28 -28.83
CA ASP A 1027 -32.55 -10.64 -27.55
C ASP A 1027 -32.95 -11.53 -26.39
N VAL A 1028 -31.97 -11.84 -25.55
CA VAL A 1028 -32.11 -12.84 -24.52
C VAL A 1028 -31.73 -12.26 -23.16
N CYS A 1029 -32.52 -12.61 -22.14
CA CYS A 1029 -32.14 -12.48 -20.73
C CYS A 1029 -32.23 -13.88 -20.10
N VAL A 1030 -31.18 -14.27 -19.38
CA VAL A 1030 -31.08 -15.61 -18.78
C VAL A 1030 -31.02 -15.51 -17.26
N ILE A 1031 -31.89 -16.29 -16.61
CA ILE A 1031 -31.92 -16.46 -15.17
C ILE A 1031 -31.56 -17.91 -14.85
N ALA A 1032 -30.58 -18.07 -13.96
CA ALA A 1032 -30.13 -19.34 -13.42
C ALA A 1032 -30.74 -19.57 -12.04
N ARG A 1033 -31.30 -20.75 -11.80
CA ARG A 1033 -31.65 -21.18 -10.45
C ARG A 1033 -30.40 -21.72 -9.74
N THR A 1034 -30.12 -21.24 -8.54
CA THR A 1034 -29.02 -21.72 -7.70
C THR A 1034 -29.48 -21.79 -6.25
N ASN A 1035 -29.05 -22.82 -5.53
CA ASN A 1035 -29.34 -23.01 -4.11
C ASN A 1035 -28.25 -22.40 -3.22
N ILE A 1036 -27.29 -21.67 -3.79
CA ILE A 1036 -26.06 -21.26 -3.11
C ILE A 1036 -26.12 -19.77 -2.78
N GLU A 1037 -25.95 -19.43 -1.51
CA GLU A 1037 -26.12 -18.05 -1.01
C GLU A 1037 -25.02 -17.08 -1.50
N ARG A 1038 -23.85 -17.58 -1.93
CA ARG A 1038 -22.66 -16.77 -2.28
C ARG A 1038 -22.21 -16.96 -3.71
N VAL A 1039 -23.04 -16.49 -4.63
CA VAL A 1039 -22.83 -16.56 -6.07
C VAL A 1039 -22.49 -15.17 -6.62
N GLN A 1040 -21.51 -15.11 -7.51
CA GLN A 1040 -21.25 -13.94 -8.34
C GLN A 1040 -21.46 -14.34 -9.80
N SER A 1041 -21.87 -13.37 -10.62
CA SER A 1041 -22.20 -13.64 -12.00
C SER A 1041 -21.90 -12.47 -12.91
N LEU A 1042 -21.57 -12.80 -14.16
CA LEU A 1042 -21.34 -11.85 -15.24
C LEU A 1042 -22.20 -12.27 -16.43
N GLY A 1043 -23.32 -11.56 -16.65
CA GLY A 1043 -24.25 -11.82 -17.75
C GLY A 1043 -25.39 -12.81 -17.50
N ILE A 1044 -25.38 -13.58 -16.39
CA ILE A 1044 -26.49 -14.49 -16.00
C ILE A 1044 -26.94 -14.14 -14.56
N PHE A 1045 -28.23 -14.22 -14.22
CA PHE A 1045 -28.72 -13.87 -12.88
C PHE A 1045 -29.18 -15.06 -12.03
N PRO A 1046 -28.78 -15.15 -10.75
CA PRO A 1046 -29.38 -16.07 -9.78
C PRO A 1046 -30.85 -15.77 -9.48
N GLU A 1047 -31.72 -16.79 -9.42
CA GLU A 1047 -33.15 -16.64 -9.07
C GLU A 1047 -33.36 -15.93 -7.72
N GLN A 1048 -32.51 -16.18 -6.73
CA GLN A 1048 -32.54 -15.48 -5.44
C GLN A 1048 -32.34 -13.95 -5.52
N HIS A 1049 -31.65 -13.46 -6.57
CA HIS A 1049 -31.44 -12.03 -6.81
C HIS A 1049 -32.56 -11.39 -7.66
N TRP A 1050 -33.51 -12.18 -8.15
CA TRP A 1050 -34.64 -11.72 -8.96
C TRP A 1050 -35.42 -10.57 -8.31
N LYS A 1051 -35.63 -10.62 -6.99
CA LYS A 1051 -36.40 -9.60 -6.25
C LYS A 1051 -35.71 -8.23 -6.17
N LEU A 1052 -34.40 -8.17 -6.46
CA LEU A 1052 -33.61 -6.94 -6.45
C LEU A 1052 -33.63 -6.21 -7.80
N ILE A 1053 -34.15 -6.85 -8.86
CA ILE A 1053 -34.21 -6.29 -10.22
C ILE A 1053 -35.52 -5.52 -10.37
N THR A 1054 -35.64 -4.37 -9.72
CA THR A 1054 -36.83 -3.50 -9.81
C THR A 1054 -36.75 -2.46 -10.94
N ASN A 1055 -35.59 -2.29 -11.58
CA ASN A 1055 -35.38 -1.43 -12.75
C ASN A 1055 -34.66 -2.18 -13.89
N PRO A 1056 -35.21 -2.21 -15.12
CA PRO A 1056 -34.61 -2.89 -16.26
C PRO A 1056 -33.57 -1.98 -16.93
N ILE A 1057 -32.36 -1.91 -16.38
CA ILE A 1057 -31.28 -1.12 -16.99
C ILE A 1057 -30.17 -2.10 -17.44
N ASP A 1058 -30.07 -2.28 -18.77
CA ASP A 1058 -28.88 -2.67 -19.55
C ASP A 1058 -28.33 -4.11 -19.57
N LEU A 1059 -29.09 -5.14 -19.18
CA LEU A 1059 -28.57 -6.53 -19.15
C LEU A 1059 -29.03 -7.48 -20.28
N TYR A 1060 -29.75 -6.96 -21.26
CA TYR A 1060 -30.13 -7.73 -22.43
C TYR A 1060 -28.96 -7.85 -23.40
N LYS A 1061 -28.61 -9.08 -23.80
CA LYS A 1061 -27.64 -9.32 -24.88
C LYS A 1061 -28.35 -9.85 -26.12
N THR A 1062 -27.97 -9.29 -27.26
CA THR A 1062 -28.44 -9.71 -28.57
C THR A 1062 -27.53 -10.81 -29.11
N ILE A 1063 -28.11 -11.96 -29.47
CA ILE A 1063 -27.42 -13.05 -30.16
C ILE A 1063 -27.56 -12.82 -31.68
N PRO A 1064 -26.46 -12.58 -32.42
CA PRO A 1064 -26.55 -12.33 -33.86
C PRO A 1064 -27.16 -13.52 -34.62
N PRO A 1065 -27.77 -13.28 -35.80
CA PRO A 1065 -28.26 -14.34 -36.67
C PRO A 1065 -27.14 -15.33 -37.02
N ARG A 1066 -27.48 -16.63 -37.08
CA ARG A 1066 -26.55 -17.70 -37.51
C ARG A 1066 -25.21 -17.66 -36.76
N SER A 1067 -25.25 -17.45 -35.45
CA SER A 1067 -24.04 -17.30 -34.62
C SER A 1067 -24.16 -18.02 -33.29
N LYS A 1068 -23.00 -18.34 -32.70
CA LYS A 1068 -22.85 -18.85 -31.34
C LYS A 1068 -22.08 -17.85 -30.50
N CYS A 1069 -22.44 -17.71 -29.23
CA CYS A 1069 -21.72 -16.84 -28.30
C CYS A 1069 -21.83 -17.32 -26.85
N ILE A 1070 -20.81 -17.01 -26.05
CA ILE A 1070 -20.89 -17.11 -24.60
C ILE A 1070 -21.76 -15.96 -24.08
N PHE A 1071 -22.90 -16.33 -23.49
CA PHE A 1071 -23.85 -15.37 -22.96
C PHE A 1071 -23.37 -14.77 -21.64
N GLY A 1072 -22.87 -15.62 -20.75
CA GLY A 1072 -22.30 -15.23 -19.47
C GLY A 1072 -21.80 -16.41 -18.67
N ASN A 1073 -21.27 -16.12 -17.49
CA ASN A 1073 -20.82 -17.15 -16.57
C ASN A 1073 -21.19 -16.81 -15.12
N ILE A 1074 -21.37 -17.86 -14.34
CA ILE A 1074 -21.70 -17.84 -12.92
C ILE A 1074 -20.60 -18.60 -12.20
N TRP A 1075 -20.22 -18.11 -11.03
CA TRP A 1075 -19.36 -18.86 -10.15
C TRP A 1075 -19.81 -18.71 -8.71
N THR A 1076 -19.57 -19.76 -7.93
CA THR A 1076 -19.66 -19.65 -6.49
C THR A 1076 -18.31 -19.23 -5.97
N ILE A 1077 -18.32 -18.42 -4.92
CA ILE A 1077 -17.10 -18.06 -4.22
C ILE A 1077 -16.66 -19.33 -3.48
N PRO A 1078 -15.60 -20.02 -3.92
CA PRO A 1078 -15.33 -21.33 -3.34
C PRO A 1078 -14.90 -21.15 -1.88
N GLY A 1079 -15.37 -22.03 -1.01
CA GLY A 1079 -14.84 -22.17 0.34
C GLY A 1079 -13.45 -22.81 0.30
N PRO A 1080 -12.75 -22.88 1.44
CA PRO A 1080 -11.68 -23.86 1.60
C PRO A 1080 -12.23 -25.27 1.33
N ILE A 1081 -11.38 -26.22 0.92
CA ILE A 1081 -11.84 -27.59 0.66
C ILE A 1081 -12.46 -28.17 1.94
N GLU A 1082 -13.66 -28.71 1.81
CA GLU A 1082 -14.34 -29.48 2.84
C GLU A 1082 -14.40 -30.94 2.37
N LEU A 1083 -13.94 -31.87 3.20
CA LEU A 1083 -13.89 -33.29 2.86
C LEU A 1083 -15.18 -33.95 3.36
N LYS A 1084 -16.22 -34.07 2.54
CA LYS A 1084 -17.52 -34.66 2.94
C LYS A 1084 -17.79 -35.97 2.19
N ASN A 1085 -18.53 -36.89 2.80
CA ASN A 1085 -18.84 -38.21 2.22
C ASN A 1085 -19.72 -38.16 0.96
N GLU A 1086 -20.41 -37.04 0.72
CA GLU A 1086 -21.22 -36.88 -0.49
C GLU A 1086 -20.33 -36.40 -1.64
N VAL A 1087 -20.48 -37.04 -2.81
CA VAL A 1087 -20.00 -36.44 -4.06
C VAL A 1087 -20.71 -35.09 -4.16
N MET A 1088 -19.96 -33.99 -4.07
CA MET A 1088 -20.53 -32.72 -4.48
C MET A 1088 -20.72 -32.82 -5.99
N GLU A 1089 -21.89 -33.32 -6.42
CA GLU A 1089 -22.43 -32.93 -7.72
C GLU A 1089 -22.32 -31.41 -7.81
N SER A 1090 -21.97 -30.87 -8.98
CA SER A 1090 -21.92 -29.43 -9.17
C SER A 1090 -23.16 -28.80 -8.54
N GLU A 1091 -22.99 -28.08 -7.42
CA GLU A 1091 -24.12 -27.42 -6.72
C GLU A 1091 -24.79 -26.35 -7.61
N ILE A 1092 -24.17 -26.08 -8.76
CA ILE A 1092 -24.63 -25.18 -9.81
C ILE A 1092 -25.06 -26.03 -11.02
N SER A 1093 -26.35 -26.06 -11.32
CA SER A 1093 -26.91 -26.49 -12.60
C SER A 1093 -27.86 -25.42 -13.05
N CYS A 1094 -27.81 -25.01 -14.32
CA CYS A 1094 -28.80 -24.07 -14.80
C CYS A 1094 -30.05 -24.82 -15.28
N LYS A 1095 -31.07 -24.82 -14.44
CA LYS A 1095 -32.45 -24.87 -14.93
C LYS A 1095 -32.83 -23.47 -15.40
N HIS A 1096 -32.43 -23.15 -16.63
CA HIS A 1096 -32.55 -21.83 -17.22
C HIS A 1096 -34.01 -21.42 -17.39
N TRP A 1097 -34.36 -20.21 -16.94
CA TRP A 1097 -35.54 -19.49 -17.44
C TRP A 1097 -35.03 -18.43 -18.40
N ILE A 1098 -35.41 -18.56 -19.68
CA ILE A 1098 -34.93 -17.69 -20.74
C ILE A 1098 -36.09 -16.83 -21.18
N ARG A 1099 -36.03 -15.53 -20.84
CA ARG A 1099 -37.00 -14.54 -21.30
C ARG A 1099 -36.50 -13.95 -22.59
N ILE A 1100 -37.30 -14.11 -23.65
CA ILE A 1100 -37.02 -13.57 -24.97
C ILE A 1100 -37.94 -12.37 -25.15
N LEU A 1101 -37.34 -11.22 -25.43
CA LEU A 1101 -37.98 -9.90 -25.38
C LEU A 1101 -39.18 -9.72 -26.33
N GLU A 1102 -39.40 -10.63 -27.28
CA GLU A 1102 -40.50 -10.55 -28.23
C GLU A 1102 -41.89 -10.50 -27.56
N GLU A 1103 -42.11 -11.19 -26.42
CA GLU A 1103 -43.36 -11.08 -25.65
C GLU A 1103 -43.52 -9.72 -24.93
N GLU A 1104 -42.41 -9.05 -24.55
CA GLU A 1104 -42.45 -7.69 -23.98
C GLU A 1104 -42.55 -6.62 -25.09
N ILE A 1105 -42.04 -6.91 -26.30
CA ILE A 1105 -42.21 -6.10 -27.52
C ILE A 1105 -43.67 -6.15 -27.99
N GLU A 1106 -44.32 -7.31 -28.00
CA GLU A 1106 -45.76 -7.44 -28.30
C GLU A 1106 -46.63 -6.69 -27.27
N ASN A 1107 -46.14 -6.54 -26.04
CA ASN A 1107 -46.77 -5.75 -24.98
C ASN A 1107 -46.29 -4.28 -24.93
N GLY A 1108 -45.52 -3.81 -25.92
CA GLY A 1108 -45.15 -2.40 -26.11
C GLY A 1108 -44.05 -1.85 -25.21
N ARG A 1109 -43.13 -2.68 -24.70
CA ARG A 1109 -42.13 -2.29 -23.67
C ARG A 1109 -40.63 -2.44 -24.07
N ALA A 1110 -40.23 -2.47 -25.35
CA ALA A 1110 -38.80 -2.64 -25.72
C ALA A 1110 -38.29 -2.04 -27.06
N MET A 1111 -36.95 -2.03 -27.22
CA MET A 1111 -36.03 -1.28 -28.12
C MET A 1111 -36.09 -1.57 -29.65
N ARG A 1112 -35.64 -0.61 -30.50
CA ARG A 1112 -35.47 -0.69 -31.97
C ARG A 1112 -34.00 -0.85 -32.35
N TYR A 1113 -33.72 -1.67 -33.35
CA TYR A 1113 -32.36 -1.87 -33.88
C TYR A 1113 -32.06 -0.98 -35.08
N GLU A 1114 -30.87 -0.36 -35.08
CA GLU A 1114 -30.34 0.37 -36.24
C GLU A 1114 -29.00 -0.23 -36.68
N LYS A 1115 -28.86 -0.45 -37.99
CA LYS A 1115 -27.68 -1.05 -38.59
C LYS A 1115 -26.62 0.03 -38.85
N VAL A 1116 -25.51 -0.04 -38.14
CA VAL A 1116 -24.30 0.76 -38.40
C VAL A 1116 -23.25 -0.18 -39.02
N PRO A 1117 -22.32 0.27 -39.89
CA PRO A 1117 -21.44 -0.64 -40.62
C PRO A 1117 -20.64 -1.57 -39.69
N GLY A 1118 -21.01 -2.85 -39.67
CA GLY A 1118 -20.34 -3.92 -38.91
C GLY A 1118 -20.92 -4.25 -37.52
N VAL A 1119 -21.86 -3.46 -36.97
CA VAL A 1119 -22.42 -3.70 -35.62
C VAL A 1119 -23.91 -3.30 -35.58
N TYR A 1120 -24.75 -4.19 -35.02
CA TYR A 1120 -26.15 -3.88 -34.71
C TYR A 1120 -26.21 -3.14 -33.38
N LYS A 1121 -26.79 -1.93 -33.36
CA LYS A 1121 -26.95 -1.13 -32.13
C LYS A 1121 -28.41 -1.16 -31.68
N ALA A 1122 -28.64 -1.53 -30.43
CA ALA A 1122 -29.95 -1.40 -29.78
C ALA A 1122 -30.21 0.08 -29.42
N ILE A 1123 -31.39 0.60 -29.76
CA ILE A 1123 -31.82 1.97 -29.47
C ILE A 1123 -33.18 1.91 -28.74
N PRO A 1124 -33.36 2.60 -27.60
CA PRO A 1124 -34.64 2.58 -26.89
C PRO A 1124 -35.78 3.09 -27.76
N ILE A 1125 -36.89 2.34 -27.82
CA ILE A 1125 -38.17 2.91 -28.28
C ILE A 1125 -38.66 3.75 -27.11
N ARG A 1126 -38.75 5.07 -27.31
CA ARG A 1126 -39.34 6.00 -26.34
C ARG A 1126 -40.82 5.76 -26.19
#